data_AF-A0AAX3UGE9-F1
#
_entry.id   AF-A0AAX3UGE9-F1
#
_cell.length_a   1.000
_cell.length_b   1.000
_cell.length_c   1.000
_cell.angle_alpha   90.00
_cell.angle_beta   90.00
_cell.angle_gamma   90.00
#
_symmetry.space_group_name_H-M   'P 1'
#
loop_
_entity.id
_entity.type
_entity.pdbx_description
1 polymer ?
#
loop_
_entity_poly.entity_id
_entity_poly.type
_entity_poly.pdbx_seq_one_letter_code
_entity_poly.pdbx_strand_id
1 'polypeptide(L)'
;MRNIKDSTSFNLIFHNLSDQEQTYTFDDLGGGYTEQRDPDTGVFGDVQLAGARVNGENSIIVAPNSTAKFTYTLKLTGIKQNQLVEGYVHFAGDNGQADLSVPYLGYYGDMTNEHVFDKNANEDDTDILGNRLTNEDNYPRGIADEYSLKELVKQKKKDQKEYKWQQVAKLYESGEVAFSPNVTALGSLNVNNAFTIEGSKKDDAGSAYSLSLGSNSIVNTGNLTLANVTINGSILGNGQVNIAGNVTSNVDAVNAKTLTNDQLTQQIGNIWRGADTRNWKAANIQAAKLNVAQGASLTINHSITGDGITQPNYGSINVGINGKLNINLKDGQTANRANEQNISLDNANAGVRILDNGTFTTDDSAAVNINAGHGRAIVIDEPFGGRVPVQDTILAEWENGRTGDRSAQAARHRNTMTLGNSTQMKLTGRGGILLGYTATLTTGDHSIIHIDNQGNGEGLLLDANSKVEVSPHSQLLMTSNGKDKTGSYDGGNYIGMGQDGQFRVEHDATFRYKLINAGNGMDRSWADNFNIISQNVGAHPEVYVGNDAVFDGQSDYSQFNGEIFSFSLDNGSPKNEDFFTIDGAKYVNWQRNAVVPPVPGPVGGTSPQGNLYYSMARSIIGASGKKYYIFKWNNANLNGSNYTFTDTSSDAIKQSIDNFKNSSYEWWSGIDHLATSYSRKGNAAEAPGHDVSASDITGVDTTGEKHGIPVNKFSSTPSDDTGFDPKNSQRLVLVATIIPTQVDDTQQTEDPYQVQVKYVDNLAPGQAELHQKGINGLVRTTKTTYYNVDPATGEKTIDTSKGIDGHSVTTTVLNKKRDERSSISVSKAPRLIITIKAGMQITMPSRFE
;
A
#
# COMPACT_ATOMS: atom_id res chain seq x y z
N MET A 1 42.39 44.35 5.27
CA MET A 1 41.02 44.91 5.35
C MET A 1 40.08 43.78 5.73
N ARG A 2 39.08 43.98 6.62
CA ARG A 2 38.28 42.83 7.12
C ARG A 2 37.05 42.51 6.26
N ASN A 3 36.23 43.52 5.98
CA ASN A 3 35.05 43.42 5.11
C ASN A 3 35.15 44.57 4.10
N ILE A 4 35.20 44.25 2.82
CA ILE A 4 35.31 45.22 1.73
C ILE A 4 34.02 45.21 0.90
N LYS A 5 33.66 46.38 0.38
CA LYS A 5 32.51 46.62 -0.50
C LYS A 5 33.01 47.09 -1.87
N ASP A 6 32.09 47.35 -2.80
CA ASP A 6 32.37 47.83 -4.16
C ASP A 6 33.32 49.02 -4.18
N SER A 7 33.27 49.85 -3.14
CA SER A 7 34.22 50.91 -2.87
C SER A 7 34.63 50.87 -1.40
N THR A 8 35.91 50.66 -1.13
CA THR A 8 36.45 50.60 0.24
C THR A 8 37.65 51.54 0.37
N SER A 9 37.53 52.51 1.27
CA SER A 9 38.64 53.43 1.57
C SER A 9 39.50 52.89 2.70
N PHE A 10 40.82 52.99 2.54
CA PHE A 10 41.80 52.66 3.56
C PHE A 10 42.86 53.76 3.64
N ASN A 11 43.52 53.84 4.79
CA ASN A 11 44.53 54.84 5.05
C ASN A 11 45.90 54.17 5.09
N LEU A 12 46.86 54.78 4.39
CA LEU A 12 48.27 54.43 4.50
C LEU A 12 48.96 55.52 5.33
N ILE A 13 49.77 55.08 6.29
CA ILE A 13 50.52 55.96 7.18
C ILE A 13 51.99 55.79 6.83
N PHE A 14 52.60 56.87 6.36
CA PHE A 14 54.01 56.91 5.99
C PHE A 14 54.79 57.54 7.12
N HIS A 15 55.81 56.82 7.59
CA HIS A 15 56.75 57.31 8.59
C HIS A 15 58.06 57.63 7.88
N ASN A 16 58.36 58.92 7.74
CA ASN A 16 59.66 59.34 7.24
C ASN A 16 60.60 59.48 8.42
N LEU A 17 61.48 58.50 8.59
CA LEU A 17 62.48 58.46 9.66
C LEU A 17 63.81 59.15 9.27
N SER A 18 63.85 59.79 8.11
CA SER A 18 65.04 60.47 7.62
C SER A 18 64.96 61.97 7.88
N ASP A 19 66.13 62.63 7.83
CA ASP A 19 66.26 64.08 7.95
C ASP A 19 65.97 64.83 6.65
N GLN A 20 65.50 64.14 5.60
CA GLN A 20 65.20 64.71 4.29
C GLN A 20 63.74 64.45 3.90
N GLU A 21 63.15 65.35 3.13
CA GLU A 21 61.81 65.17 2.57
C GLU A 21 61.81 64.00 1.60
N GLN A 22 60.75 63.19 1.62
CA GLN A 22 60.61 62.02 0.76
C GLN A 22 59.37 62.15 -0.12
N THR A 23 59.57 61.95 -1.42
CA THR A 23 58.52 62.01 -2.43
C THR A 23 58.38 60.66 -3.10
N TYR A 24 57.14 60.20 -3.25
CA TYR A 24 56.84 58.93 -3.92
C TYR A 24 55.73 59.08 -4.95
N THR A 25 55.85 58.34 -6.05
CA THR A 25 54.81 58.22 -7.08
C THR A 25 54.07 56.89 -6.93
N PHE A 26 52.73 56.94 -6.89
CA PHE A 26 51.86 55.78 -6.65
C PHE A 26 51.57 54.99 -7.93
N ASP A 27 51.59 53.65 -7.82
CA ASP A 27 51.15 52.68 -8.83
C ASP A 27 50.31 51.57 -8.15
N ASP A 28 49.17 51.20 -8.77
CA ASP A 28 48.31 50.11 -8.30
C ASP A 28 48.70 48.74 -8.88
N LEU A 29 49.76 48.67 -9.68
CA LEU A 29 50.32 47.46 -10.30
C LEU A 29 49.27 46.65 -11.09
N GLY A 30 48.25 47.31 -11.62
CA GLY A 30 47.19 46.67 -12.39
C GLY A 30 46.02 46.13 -11.56
N GLY A 31 45.95 46.43 -10.25
CA GLY A 31 44.75 46.26 -9.45
C GLY A 31 44.75 45.04 -8.52
N GLY A 32 43.54 44.55 -8.22
CA GLY A 32 43.32 43.43 -7.30
C GLY A 32 43.32 42.06 -7.98
N TYR A 33 43.57 41.03 -7.18
CA TYR A 33 43.54 39.60 -7.52
C TYR A 33 42.49 38.90 -6.65
N THR A 34 42.00 37.76 -7.11
CA THR A 34 41.09 36.87 -6.36
C THR A 34 41.47 35.41 -6.62
N GLU A 35 40.84 34.49 -5.91
CA GLU A 35 41.06 33.06 -6.09
C GLU A 35 40.22 32.48 -7.25
N GLN A 36 40.82 31.60 -8.04
CA GLN A 36 40.14 30.77 -9.02
C GLN A 36 40.41 29.30 -8.73
N ARG A 37 39.33 28.53 -8.59
CA ARG A 37 39.40 27.07 -8.46
C ARG A 37 39.50 26.43 -9.83
N ASP A 38 40.53 25.63 -10.04
CA ASP A 38 40.63 24.75 -11.21
C ASP A 38 39.54 23.66 -11.11
N PRO A 39 38.67 23.50 -12.13
CA PRO A 39 37.53 22.58 -12.06
C PRO A 39 37.94 21.11 -12.09
N ASP A 40 39.09 20.78 -12.69
CA ASP A 40 39.54 19.40 -12.91
C ASP A 40 40.41 18.90 -11.74
N THR A 41 41.20 19.79 -11.13
CA THR A 41 42.14 19.44 -10.05
C THR A 41 41.70 19.93 -8.68
N GLY A 42 40.78 20.90 -8.62
CA GLY A 42 40.31 21.52 -7.38
C GLY A 42 41.33 22.39 -6.66
N VAL A 43 42.48 22.66 -7.28
CA VAL A 43 43.52 23.55 -6.74
C VAL A 43 43.10 25.00 -6.96
N PHE A 44 43.28 25.84 -5.95
CA PHE A 44 43.08 27.29 -6.05
C PHE A 44 44.37 27.96 -6.50
N GLY A 45 44.26 28.86 -7.46
CA GLY A 45 45.33 29.77 -7.87
C GLY A 45 44.83 31.20 -7.99
N ASP A 46 45.75 32.15 -7.97
CA ASP A 46 45.41 33.58 -8.01
C ASP A 46 45.13 34.02 -9.46
N VAL A 47 44.02 34.73 -9.67
CA VAL A 47 43.64 35.31 -10.95
C VAL A 47 43.44 36.82 -10.81
N GLN A 48 43.86 37.58 -11.81
CA GLN A 48 43.67 39.03 -11.81
C GLN A 48 42.19 39.38 -11.93
N LEU A 49 41.70 40.25 -11.05
CA LEU A 49 40.30 40.69 -11.02
C LEU A 49 40.11 41.87 -11.97
N ALA A 50 39.55 41.61 -13.15
CA ALA A 50 39.38 42.61 -14.19
C ALA A 50 38.53 43.81 -13.72
N GLY A 51 39.10 45.01 -13.76
CA GLY A 51 38.42 46.25 -13.37
C GLY A 51 38.53 46.61 -11.88
N ALA A 52 39.19 45.80 -11.05
CA ALA A 52 39.56 46.19 -9.69
C ALA A 52 40.71 47.19 -9.72
N ARG A 53 40.58 48.36 -9.08
CA ARG A 53 41.61 49.42 -9.09
C ARG A 53 41.72 50.12 -7.76
N VAL A 54 42.94 50.51 -7.40
CA VAL A 54 43.17 51.36 -6.22
C VAL A 54 43.42 52.78 -6.71
N ASN A 55 42.63 53.73 -6.20
CA ASN A 55 42.73 55.14 -6.56
C ASN A 55 43.12 55.97 -5.33
N GLY A 56 44.01 56.94 -5.51
CA GLY A 56 44.36 57.92 -4.48
C GLY A 56 45.31 58.97 -5.04
N GLU A 57 46.05 59.66 -4.17
CA GLU A 57 47.02 60.66 -4.60
C GLU A 57 48.16 59.99 -5.39
N ASN A 58 48.40 60.50 -6.61
CA ASN A 58 49.40 59.95 -7.53
C ASN A 58 50.83 60.26 -7.11
N SER A 59 51.04 61.33 -6.34
CA SER A 59 52.33 61.71 -5.79
C SER A 59 52.12 62.19 -4.36
N ILE A 60 52.92 61.66 -3.44
CA ILE A 60 52.85 61.98 -2.01
C ILE A 60 54.20 62.51 -1.53
N ILE A 61 54.16 63.48 -0.62
CA ILE A 61 55.34 64.12 -0.03
C ILE A 61 55.26 63.98 1.49
N VAL A 62 56.33 63.48 2.10
CA VAL A 62 56.43 63.23 3.55
C VAL A 62 57.61 63.99 4.12
N ALA A 63 57.33 64.97 4.98
CA ALA A 63 58.34 65.82 5.60
C ALA A 63 59.34 65.00 6.48
N PRO A 64 60.58 65.49 6.68
CA PRO A 64 61.57 64.85 7.55
C PRO A 64 61.05 64.52 8.95
N ASN A 65 61.47 63.39 9.51
CA ASN A 65 61.16 62.96 10.89
C ASN A 65 59.66 63.05 11.26
N SER A 66 58.78 62.85 10.27
CA SER A 66 57.35 63.09 10.42
C SER A 66 56.53 61.87 9.99
N THR A 67 55.23 61.94 10.27
CA THR A 67 54.26 60.95 9.84
C THR A 67 53.18 61.63 9.03
N ALA A 68 52.92 61.13 7.81
CA ALA A 68 51.86 61.60 6.94
C ALA A 68 50.84 60.48 6.68
N LYS A 69 49.58 60.86 6.47
CA LYS A 69 48.47 59.92 6.26
C LYS A 69 47.78 60.25 4.96
N PHE A 70 47.70 59.27 4.06
CA PHE A 70 47.04 59.39 2.76
C PHE A 70 45.91 58.37 2.65
N THR A 71 44.80 58.78 2.02
CA THR A 71 43.63 57.92 1.83
C THR A 71 43.60 57.38 0.42
N TYR A 72 43.47 56.06 0.30
CA TYR A 72 43.30 55.36 -0.98
C TYR A 72 41.97 54.62 -0.96
N THR A 73 41.41 54.39 -2.14
CA THR A 73 40.11 53.71 -2.31
C THR A 73 40.25 52.56 -3.30
N LEU A 74 40.03 51.35 -2.82
CA LEU A 74 39.85 50.15 -3.64
C LEU A 74 38.44 50.18 -4.23
N LYS A 75 38.37 50.17 -5.57
CA LYS A 75 37.13 50.02 -6.33
C LYS A 75 37.10 48.65 -6.99
N LEU A 76 36.01 47.92 -6.81
CA LEU A 76 35.81 46.57 -7.35
C LEU A 76 34.69 46.59 -8.38
N THR A 77 34.85 45.81 -9.45
CA THR A 77 33.83 45.60 -10.49
C THR A 77 33.79 44.12 -10.85
N GLY A 78 32.61 43.53 -11.01
CA GLY A 78 32.45 42.15 -11.49
C GLY A 78 32.84 41.04 -10.50
N ILE A 79 32.83 41.32 -9.19
CA ILE A 79 33.14 40.35 -8.14
C ILE A 79 31.89 39.64 -7.61
N LYS A 80 32.04 38.38 -7.17
CA LYS A 80 30.94 37.63 -6.50
C LYS A 80 31.00 37.87 -4.99
N GLN A 81 29.83 37.88 -4.35
CA GLN A 81 29.74 37.88 -2.89
C GLN A 81 30.48 36.66 -2.32
N ASN A 82 31.15 36.84 -1.18
CA ASN A 82 31.93 35.82 -0.46
C ASN A 82 33.26 35.41 -1.13
N GLN A 83 34.00 36.39 -1.66
CA GLN A 83 35.32 36.15 -2.29
C GLN A 83 36.45 36.95 -1.65
N LEU A 84 37.65 36.36 -1.60
CA LEU A 84 38.88 37.06 -1.23
C LEU A 84 39.33 38.02 -2.34
N VAL A 85 39.84 39.18 -1.94
CA VAL A 85 40.49 40.16 -2.82
C VAL A 85 41.81 40.59 -2.20
N GLU A 86 42.87 40.47 -2.98
CA GLU A 86 44.21 40.82 -2.55
C GLU A 86 44.99 41.58 -3.61
N GLY A 87 46.15 42.12 -3.25
CA GLY A 87 47.03 42.83 -4.17
C GLY A 87 48.08 43.65 -3.44
N TYR A 88 48.77 44.50 -4.20
CA TYR A 88 49.81 45.38 -3.68
C TYR A 88 49.55 46.81 -4.13
N VAL A 89 49.89 47.76 -3.26
CA VAL A 89 50.07 49.17 -3.64
C VAL A 89 51.56 49.47 -3.66
N HIS A 90 52.03 50.10 -4.73
CA HIS A 90 53.44 50.41 -4.94
C HIS A 90 53.65 51.92 -4.98
N PHE A 91 54.79 52.33 -4.43
CA PHE A 91 55.21 53.72 -4.31
C PHE A 91 56.67 53.80 -4.74
N ALA A 92 56.89 54.27 -5.97
CA ALA A 92 58.21 54.45 -6.54
C ALA A 92 58.90 55.67 -5.90
N GLY A 93 60.15 55.50 -5.45
CA GLY A 93 60.92 56.59 -4.84
C GLY A 93 61.42 57.61 -5.87
N ASP A 94 61.04 58.88 -5.72
CA ASP A 94 61.49 59.94 -6.62
C ASP A 94 62.82 60.56 -6.14
N ASN A 95 63.91 60.26 -6.85
CA ASN A 95 65.32 60.67 -6.59
C ASN A 95 66.20 59.69 -5.79
N GLY A 96 66.13 58.39 -6.10
CA GLY A 96 67.09 57.38 -5.64
C GLY A 96 66.77 56.73 -4.30
N GLN A 97 65.56 56.95 -3.79
CA GLN A 97 65.03 56.24 -2.63
C GLN A 97 64.58 54.82 -2.99
N ALA A 98 64.44 53.98 -1.96
CA ALA A 98 63.87 52.65 -2.13
C ALA A 98 62.36 52.71 -2.35
N ASP A 99 61.87 51.91 -3.28
CA ASP A 99 60.44 51.73 -3.49
C ASP A 99 59.78 51.10 -2.27
N LEU A 100 58.53 51.49 -2.03
CA LEU A 100 57.70 50.91 -0.98
C LEU A 100 56.56 50.11 -1.62
N SER A 101 56.33 48.89 -1.12
CA SER A 101 55.19 48.07 -1.51
C SER A 101 54.44 47.59 -0.28
N VAL A 102 53.12 47.74 -0.29
CA VAL A 102 52.25 47.35 0.82
C VAL A 102 51.21 46.36 0.30
N PRO A 103 51.18 45.12 0.81
CA PRO A 103 50.13 44.18 0.47
C PRO A 103 48.80 44.59 1.11
N TYR A 104 47.70 44.31 0.43
CA TYR A 104 46.37 44.32 0.99
C TYR A 104 45.66 42.99 0.73
N LEU A 105 44.85 42.58 1.70
CA LEU A 105 43.95 41.44 1.63
C LEU A 105 42.61 41.89 2.23
N GLY A 106 41.49 41.55 1.61
CA GLY A 106 40.16 41.84 2.09
C GLY A 106 39.14 40.82 1.59
N TYR A 107 37.99 40.76 2.26
CA TYR A 107 36.93 39.81 1.93
C TYR A 107 35.68 40.56 1.48
N TYR A 108 35.22 40.30 0.27
CA TYR A 108 34.03 40.92 -0.32
C TYR A 108 32.78 40.18 0.17
N GLY A 109 32.34 40.51 1.39
CA GLY A 109 31.29 39.79 2.09
C GLY A 109 31.50 39.84 3.60
N ASP A 110 30.71 39.07 4.35
CA ASP A 110 30.88 38.94 5.80
C ASP A 110 31.44 37.55 6.14
N MET A 111 32.75 37.50 6.42
CA MET A 111 33.43 36.26 6.82
C MET A 111 32.81 35.57 8.04
N THR A 112 32.00 36.27 8.86
CA THR A 112 31.35 35.66 10.03
C THR A 112 30.05 34.92 9.69
N ASN A 113 29.53 35.11 8.48
CA ASN A 113 28.37 34.38 7.96
C ASN A 113 28.76 33.21 7.05
N GLU A 114 30.06 32.98 6.85
CA GLU A 114 30.55 31.80 6.16
C GLU A 114 30.20 30.54 6.94
N HIS A 115 29.86 29.49 6.20
CA HIS A 115 29.54 28.21 6.78
C HIS A 115 30.79 27.61 7.44
N VAL A 116 30.78 27.50 8.78
CA VAL A 116 31.89 26.90 9.55
C VAL A 116 32.03 25.40 9.28
N PHE A 117 30.94 24.77 8.88
CA PHE A 117 30.85 23.41 8.38
C PHE A 117 30.15 23.44 7.03
N ASP A 118 30.55 22.58 6.11
CA ASP A 118 29.76 22.37 4.89
C ASP A 118 28.31 22.01 5.26
N LYS A 119 27.37 22.32 4.37
CA LYS A 119 25.98 21.88 4.54
C LYS A 119 25.94 20.35 4.56
N ASN A 120 24.86 19.79 5.11
CA ASN A 120 24.71 18.35 5.09
C ASN A 120 24.77 17.84 3.65
N ALA A 121 25.37 16.67 3.43
CA ALA A 121 25.55 16.09 2.08
C ALA A 121 24.23 15.80 1.33
N ASN A 122 23.09 16.00 1.98
CA ASN A 122 21.73 15.84 1.46
C ASN A 122 21.00 17.19 1.25
N GLU A 123 21.70 18.33 1.36
CA GLU A 123 21.19 19.68 1.09
C GLU A 123 21.81 20.25 -0.20
N ASP A 124 21.09 21.10 -0.92
CA ASP A 124 21.58 21.72 -2.16
C ASP A 124 22.71 22.75 -1.88
N ASP A 125 23.61 22.92 -2.85
CA ASP A 125 24.64 23.98 -2.85
C ASP A 125 25.65 23.83 -1.67
N THR A 126 26.16 22.61 -1.44
CA THR A 126 27.28 22.31 -0.51
C THR A 126 28.61 22.77 -1.10
N ASP A 127 29.45 23.42 -0.31
CA ASP A 127 30.68 24.06 -0.76
C ASP A 127 31.83 23.07 -1.04
N ILE A 128 31.85 21.90 -0.37
CA ILE A 128 33.00 20.97 -0.39
C ILE A 128 32.59 19.51 -0.76
N LEU A 129 31.31 19.25 -1.05
CA LEU A 129 30.80 17.94 -1.52
C LEU A 129 31.27 16.75 -0.64
N GLY A 130 31.43 16.97 0.67
CA GLY A 130 31.78 15.90 1.62
C GLY A 130 33.18 15.27 1.43
N ASN A 131 34.13 15.97 0.81
CA ASN A 131 35.44 15.41 0.54
C ASN A 131 36.35 15.36 1.77
N ARG A 132 36.52 14.13 2.30
CA ARG A 132 37.48 13.64 3.32
C ARG A 132 37.02 13.71 4.78
N LEU A 133 36.30 12.65 5.18
CA LEU A 133 36.42 12.13 6.54
C LEU A 133 37.25 10.85 6.49
N THR A 134 38.57 10.97 6.59
CA THR A 134 39.45 9.84 6.89
C THR A 134 39.96 9.95 8.32
N ASN A 135 40.24 8.83 8.97
CA ASN A 135 40.97 8.83 10.23
C ASN A 135 42.47 9.10 10.00
N GLU A 136 43.23 9.15 11.10
CA GLU A 136 44.68 9.41 11.12
C GLU A 136 45.51 8.38 10.33
N ASP A 137 44.92 7.23 10.01
CA ASP A 137 45.49 6.14 9.20
C ASP A 137 44.93 6.09 7.76
N ASN A 138 44.24 7.16 7.32
CA ASN A 138 43.62 7.30 6.00
C ASN A 138 42.45 6.33 5.69
N TYR A 139 41.76 5.81 6.70
CA TYR A 139 40.53 5.02 6.52
C TYR A 139 39.28 5.92 6.49
N PRO A 140 38.36 5.74 5.53
CA PRO A 140 37.13 6.52 5.44
C PRO A 140 36.21 6.25 6.64
N ARG A 141 35.67 7.32 7.22
CA ARG A 141 34.75 7.35 8.38
C ARG A 141 33.31 7.75 7.99
N GLY A 142 33.05 8.02 6.70
CA GLY A 142 31.73 8.31 6.13
C GLY A 142 31.68 7.93 4.64
N ILE A 143 30.48 7.81 4.04
CA ILE A 143 30.32 7.49 2.62
C ILE A 143 30.76 8.69 1.78
N ALA A 144 31.80 8.45 0.98
CA ALA A 144 32.31 9.36 -0.03
C ALA A 144 31.64 9.06 -1.38
N ASP A 145 31.58 10.07 -2.24
CA ASP A 145 31.11 9.95 -3.61
C ASP A 145 31.93 8.91 -4.43
N GLU A 146 31.39 8.53 -5.60
CA GLU A 146 31.99 7.50 -6.47
C GLU A 146 33.46 7.81 -6.86
N TYR A 147 33.82 9.09 -7.02
CA TYR A 147 35.16 9.51 -7.43
C TYR A 147 36.18 9.33 -6.31
N SER A 148 35.81 9.75 -5.10
CA SER A 148 36.63 9.59 -3.89
C SER A 148 36.85 8.12 -3.52
N LEU A 149 35.83 7.28 -3.71
CA LEU A 149 35.94 5.84 -3.49
C LEU A 149 36.86 5.17 -4.53
N LYS A 150 36.84 5.63 -5.79
CA LYS A 150 37.75 5.15 -6.85
C LYS A 150 39.21 5.50 -6.57
N GLU A 151 39.50 6.71 -6.11
CA GLU A 151 40.88 7.11 -5.79
C GLU A 151 41.45 6.34 -4.59
N LEU A 152 40.68 6.12 -3.52
CA LEU A 152 41.11 5.29 -2.38
C LEU A 152 41.44 3.85 -2.81
N VAL A 153 40.60 3.25 -3.65
CA VAL A 153 40.80 1.89 -4.17
C VAL A 153 42.02 1.84 -5.09
N LYS A 154 42.25 2.87 -5.93
CA LYS A 154 43.46 2.99 -6.75
C LYS A 154 44.72 3.11 -5.89
N GLN A 155 44.67 3.88 -4.81
CA GLN A 155 45.81 4.11 -3.91
C GLN A 155 46.18 2.81 -3.16
N LYS A 156 45.20 2.06 -2.64
CA LYS A 156 45.45 0.75 -1.99
C LYS A 156 45.88 -0.35 -2.98
N LYS A 157 45.44 -0.29 -4.25
CA LYS A 157 45.96 -1.17 -5.33
C LYS A 157 47.43 -0.92 -5.62
N LYS A 158 47.91 0.32 -5.49
CA LYS A 158 49.34 0.68 -5.60
C LYS A 158 50.18 0.06 -4.47
N ASP A 159 49.58 -0.17 -3.30
CA ASP A 159 50.24 -0.70 -2.10
C ASP A 159 50.20 -2.25 -1.97
N GLN A 160 49.85 -2.99 -3.02
CA GLN A 160 49.79 -4.47 -3.08
C GLN A 160 48.97 -5.18 -1.98
N LYS A 161 47.97 -4.53 -1.40
CA LYS A 161 47.04 -5.19 -0.46
C LYS A 161 45.69 -5.46 -1.14
N GLU A 162 45.24 -6.71 -1.15
CA GLU A 162 43.88 -7.07 -1.57
C GLU A 162 42.85 -6.32 -0.71
N TYR A 163 42.11 -5.40 -1.32
CA TYR A 163 41.05 -4.64 -0.64
C TYR A 163 39.75 -5.47 -0.61
N LYS A 164 39.27 -5.85 0.58
CA LYS A 164 38.06 -6.67 0.77
C LYS A 164 36.89 -5.82 1.29
N TRP A 165 35.87 -5.65 0.46
CA TRP A 165 34.61 -4.92 0.77
C TRP A 165 33.93 -5.35 2.08
N GLN A 166 34.11 -6.61 2.49
CA GLN A 166 33.56 -7.19 3.73
C GLN A 166 34.07 -6.51 5.01
N GLN A 167 35.16 -5.76 4.96
CA GLN A 167 35.70 -5.03 6.12
C GLN A 167 35.04 -3.66 6.32
N VAL A 168 34.53 -3.02 5.27
CA VAL A 168 33.84 -1.72 5.33
C VAL A 168 32.51 -1.84 6.07
N ALA A 169 31.76 -2.92 5.82
CA ALA A 169 30.49 -3.21 6.50
C ALA A 169 30.63 -3.44 8.02
N LYS A 170 31.84 -3.79 8.51
CA LYS A 170 32.10 -4.03 9.94
C LYS A 170 32.36 -2.75 10.74
N LEU A 171 32.57 -1.61 10.10
CA LEU A 171 33.00 -0.36 10.74
C LEU A 171 31.83 0.62 11.01
N TYR A 172 30.60 0.27 10.65
CA TYR A 172 29.42 1.12 10.91
C TYR A 172 28.84 0.84 12.31
N GLU A 173 29.13 1.71 13.26
CA GLU A 173 28.66 1.63 14.66
C GLU A 173 27.17 2.00 14.85
N SER A 174 26.54 2.69 13.90
CA SER A 174 25.17 3.22 14.07
C SER A 174 24.04 2.40 13.43
N GLY A 175 24.34 1.40 12.58
CA GLY A 175 23.32 0.58 11.91
C GLY A 175 22.49 1.30 10.83
N GLU A 176 22.85 2.54 10.47
CA GLU A 176 22.20 3.34 9.44
C GLU A 176 23.17 3.63 8.30
N VAL A 177 22.76 3.36 7.05
CA VAL A 177 23.57 3.63 5.86
C VAL A 177 22.70 4.31 4.80
N ALA A 178 23.10 5.52 4.40
CA ALA A 178 22.52 6.23 3.25
C ALA A 178 23.34 5.90 2.00
N PHE A 179 22.68 5.51 0.90
CA PHE A 179 23.37 5.17 -0.35
C PHE A 179 23.13 6.25 -1.42
N SER A 180 24.23 6.79 -1.96
CA SER A 180 24.27 7.67 -3.13
C SER A 180 25.59 7.46 -3.89
N PRO A 181 25.63 7.26 -5.23
CA PRO A 181 24.54 6.97 -6.18
C PRO A 181 24.18 5.46 -6.19
N ASN A 182 23.61 4.94 -7.29
CA ASN A 182 23.21 3.53 -7.46
C ASN A 182 24.30 2.54 -7.05
N VAL A 183 23.96 1.54 -6.22
CA VAL A 183 24.90 0.57 -5.65
C VAL A 183 24.67 -0.81 -6.23
N THR A 184 25.76 -1.51 -6.57
CA THR A 184 25.72 -2.94 -6.94
C THR A 184 26.42 -3.78 -5.87
N ALA A 185 25.70 -4.72 -5.27
CA ALA A 185 26.27 -5.64 -4.29
C ALA A 185 27.05 -6.75 -5.00
N LEU A 186 28.32 -6.92 -4.61
CA LEU A 186 29.19 -8.00 -5.12
C LEU A 186 28.97 -9.35 -4.40
N GLY A 187 28.11 -9.37 -3.38
CA GLY A 187 27.76 -10.54 -2.58
C GLY A 187 26.44 -10.32 -1.83
N SER A 188 25.96 -11.36 -1.15
CA SER A 188 24.74 -11.26 -0.34
C SER A 188 24.97 -10.39 0.90
N LEU A 189 23.98 -9.57 1.26
CA LEU A 189 24.00 -8.71 2.45
C LEU A 189 23.29 -9.42 3.60
N ASN A 190 24.00 -9.73 4.68
CA ASN A 190 23.42 -10.37 5.85
C ASN A 190 23.00 -9.32 6.89
N VAL A 191 21.72 -9.32 7.26
CA VAL A 191 21.11 -8.42 8.24
C VAL A 191 20.61 -9.24 9.42
N ASN A 192 21.34 -9.17 10.54
CA ASN A 192 21.03 -9.91 11.77
C ASN A 192 20.60 -9.01 12.94
N ASN A 193 20.67 -7.69 12.75
CA ASN A 193 20.29 -6.66 13.73
C ASN A 193 19.37 -5.64 13.07
N ALA A 194 19.03 -4.56 13.79
CA ALA A 194 18.39 -3.41 13.18
C ALA A 194 19.32 -2.80 12.11
N PHE A 195 18.78 -2.59 10.91
CA PHE A 195 19.53 -2.03 9.79
C PHE A 195 18.60 -1.21 8.90
N THR A 196 19.00 0.01 8.55
CA THR A 196 18.21 0.89 7.67
C THR A 196 18.95 1.12 6.35
N ILE A 197 18.22 0.92 5.25
CA ILE A 197 18.62 1.32 3.89
C ILE A 197 17.72 2.47 3.48
N GLU A 198 18.30 3.66 3.39
CA GLU A 198 17.61 4.86 2.94
C GLU A 198 18.30 5.43 1.69
N GLY A 199 17.52 5.66 0.64
CA GLY A 199 17.97 6.47 -0.50
C GLY A 199 17.80 7.95 -0.17
N SER A 200 18.77 8.79 -0.55
CA SER A 200 18.60 10.25 -0.48
C SER A 200 17.44 10.70 -1.39
N LYS A 201 16.96 11.94 -1.24
CA LYS A 201 15.85 12.42 -2.05
C LYS A 201 16.29 12.66 -3.50
N LYS A 202 16.04 11.65 -4.36
CA LYS A 202 16.27 11.64 -5.82
C LYS A 202 17.74 11.90 -6.22
N ASP A 203 18.21 11.25 -7.28
CA ASP A 203 19.43 11.71 -7.93
C ASP A 203 19.16 13.01 -8.71
N ASP A 204 20.21 13.66 -9.22
CA ASP A 204 20.13 14.89 -10.04
C ASP A 204 19.22 14.74 -11.28
N ALA A 205 18.89 13.50 -11.67
CA ALA A 205 18.00 13.14 -12.78
C ALA A 205 16.55 12.83 -12.34
N GLY A 206 16.24 12.92 -11.05
CA GLY A 206 14.91 12.71 -10.48
C GLY A 206 14.53 11.25 -10.19
N SER A 207 15.45 10.30 -10.35
CA SER A 207 15.23 8.86 -10.14
C SER A 207 15.48 8.44 -8.69
N ALA A 208 14.76 7.41 -8.22
CA ALA A 208 15.00 6.85 -6.89
C ALA A 208 16.31 6.05 -6.86
N TYR A 209 17.09 6.19 -5.78
CA TYR A 209 18.31 5.42 -5.58
C TYR A 209 18.05 3.92 -5.63
N SER A 210 18.92 3.16 -6.30
CA SER A 210 18.78 1.73 -6.43
C SER A 210 19.92 0.93 -5.81
N LEU A 211 19.57 -0.18 -5.16
CA LEU A 211 20.48 -1.25 -4.74
C LEU A 211 20.24 -2.48 -5.61
N SER A 212 21.21 -2.82 -6.43
CA SER A 212 21.18 -3.99 -7.31
C SER A 212 21.98 -5.15 -6.71
N LEU A 213 21.32 -6.29 -6.53
CA LEU A 213 21.92 -7.47 -5.89
C LEU A 213 22.46 -8.49 -6.92
N GLY A 214 22.08 -8.37 -8.19
CA GLY A 214 22.32 -9.43 -9.18
C GLY A 214 21.70 -10.74 -8.70
N SER A 215 22.43 -11.87 -8.80
CA SER A 215 21.98 -13.17 -8.28
C SER A 215 22.18 -13.37 -6.77
N ASN A 216 22.59 -12.32 -6.05
CA ASN A 216 22.67 -12.31 -4.59
C ASN A 216 21.32 -11.92 -3.96
N SER A 217 21.28 -11.89 -2.63
CA SER A 217 20.09 -11.51 -1.86
C SER A 217 20.46 -10.70 -0.63
N ILE A 218 19.49 -9.97 -0.10
CA ILE A 218 19.54 -9.54 1.30
C ILE A 218 19.04 -10.71 2.13
N VAL A 219 19.82 -11.19 3.10
CA VAL A 219 19.43 -12.27 4.02
C VAL A 219 19.13 -11.62 5.37
N ASN A 220 17.85 -11.45 5.66
CA ASN A 220 17.33 -10.75 6.82
C ASN A 220 16.78 -11.72 7.88
N THR A 221 17.44 -11.74 9.04
CA THR A 221 16.95 -12.39 10.27
C THR A 221 16.71 -11.39 11.40
N GLY A 222 17.08 -10.12 11.19
CA GLY A 222 16.91 -9.02 12.13
C GLY A 222 15.72 -8.11 11.78
N ASN A 223 15.95 -6.80 11.87
CA ASN A 223 14.94 -5.78 11.59
C ASN A 223 15.43 -4.82 10.49
N LEU A 224 14.98 -5.04 9.26
CA LEU A 224 15.36 -4.27 8.09
C LEU A 224 14.36 -3.14 7.85
N THR A 225 14.83 -1.90 7.77
CA THR A 225 14.01 -0.75 7.35
C THR A 225 14.45 -0.29 5.97
N LEU A 226 13.50 -0.11 5.06
CA LEU A 226 13.72 0.43 3.72
C LEU A 226 12.97 1.76 3.59
N ALA A 227 13.64 2.78 3.05
CA ALA A 227 13.05 4.08 2.80
C ALA A 227 13.57 4.66 1.48
N ASN A 228 12.67 5.13 0.62
CA ASN A 228 13.01 5.92 -0.56
C ASN A 228 14.04 5.25 -1.50
N VAL A 229 13.92 3.93 -1.66
CA VAL A 229 14.93 3.10 -2.35
C VAL A 229 14.27 2.08 -3.27
N THR A 230 14.95 1.77 -4.37
CA THR A 230 14.63 0.66 -5.27
C THR A 230 15.56 -0.52 -4.99
N ILE A 231 15.02 -1.70 -4.67
CA ILE A 231 15.79 -2.93 -4.48
C ILE A 231 15.61 -3.81 -5.72
N ASN A 232 16.69 -4.04 -6.47
CA ASN A 232 16.69 -4.98 -7.60
C ASN A 232 17.30 -6.32 -7.16
N GLY A 233 16.43 -7.28 -6.84
CA GLY A 233 16.78 -8.59 -6.30
C GLY A 233 15.96 -8.96 -5.07
N SER A 234 16.20 -10.15 -4.52
CA SER A 234 15.37 -10.75 -3.47
C SER A 234 15.83 -10.43 -2.04
N ILE A 235 14.86 -10.24 -1.15
CA ILE A 235 15.04 -10.20 0.31
C ILE A 235 14.55 -11.54 0.86
N LEU A 236 15.41 -12.26 1.57
CA LEU A 236 15.17 -13.60 2.10
C LEU A 236 15.27 -13.64 3.62
N GLY A 237 14.60 -14.61 4.24
CA GLY A 237 14.71 -14.90 5.67
C GLY A 237 13.41 -14.63 6.45
N ASN A 238 13.49 -14.77 7.77
CA ASN A 238 12.35 -14.67 8.67
C ASN A 238 12.42 -13.43 9.58
N GLY A 239 13.24 -12.44 9.22
CA GLY A 239 13.28 -11.16 9.92
C GLY A 239 12.03 -10.29 9.68
N GLN A 240 12.02 -9.11 10.29
CA GLN A 240 11.03 -8.05 10.05
C GLN A 240 11.54 -7.11 8.96
N VAL A 241 10.63 -6.68 8.08
CA VAL A 241 10.87 -5.64 7.07
C VAL A 241 9.91 -4.47 7.32
N ASN A 242 10.43 -3.26 7.44
CA ASN A 242 9.64 -2.03 7.57
C ASN A 242 9.86 -1.13 6.36
N ILE A 243 8.78 -0.52 5.89
CA ILE A 243 8.76 0.43 4.79
C ILE A 243 8.40 1.80 5.37
N ALA A 244 9.34 2.74 5.36
CA ALA A 244 9.18 4.06 5.99
C ALA A 244 9.04 5.23 4.99
N GLY A 245 9.09 4.94 3.68
CA GLY A 245 8.96 5.92 2.59
C GLY A 245 8.49 5.25 1.31
N ASN A 246 8.92 5.74 0.15
CA ASN A 246 8.58 5.13 -1.14
C ASN A 246 9.60 4.04 -1.52
N VAL A 247 9.22 2.78 -1.42
CA VAL A 247 10.10 1.64 -1.73
C VAL A 247 9.58 0.90 -2.94
N THR A 248 10.47 0.61 -3.89
CA THR A 248 10.19 -0.30 -5.00
C THR A 248 11.08 -1.54 -4.86
N SER A 249 10.55 -2.73 -5.08
CA SER A 249 11.35 -3.94 -5.21
C SER A 249 11.06 -4.62 -6.54
N ASN A 250 12.10 -4.86 -7.31
CA ASN A 250 12.04 -5.48 -8.63
C ASN A 250 12.75 -6.84 -8.60
N VAL A 251 12.07 -7.87 -9.10
CA VAL A 251 12.65 -9.18 -9.37
C VAL A 251 12.33 -9.60 -10.80
N ASP A 252 13.37 -9.99 -11.53
CA ASP A 252 13.32 -10.43 -12.93
C ASP A 252 14.31 -11.58 -13.19
N ALA A 253 14.39 -12.05 -14.44
CA ALA A 253 15.27 -13.16 -14.81
C ALA A 253 16.77 -12.91 -14.59
N VAL A 254 17.21 -11.64 -14.48
CA VAL A 254 18.62 -11.24 -14.32
C VAL A 254 19.01 -11.17 -12.85
N ASN A 255 18.11 -10.70 -11.98
CA ASN A 255 18.39 -10.46 -10.56
C ASN A 255 17.68 -11.44 -9.60
N ALA A 256 16.94 -12.42 -10.12
CA ALA A 256 16.27 -13.40 -9.27
C ALA A 256 17.25 -14.36 -8.59
N LYS A 257 17.05 -14.56 -7.29
CA LYS A 257 17.78 -15.57 -6.53
C LYS A 257 17.20 -16.96 -6.82
N THR A 258 18.08 -17.91 -7.12
CA THR A 258 17.72 -19.35 -7.17
C THR A 258 17.80 -19.93 -5.76
N LEU A 259 16.73 -20.61 -5.35
CA LEU A 259 16.57 -21.17 -4.01
C LEU A 259 17.22 -22.55 -3.92
N THR A 260 17.75 -22.88 -2.74
CA THR A 260 18.01 -24.27 -2.34
C THR A 260 16.69 -24.97 -1.99
N ASN A 261 16.69 -26.31 -1.89
CA ASN A 261 15.48 -27.05 -1.50
C ASN A 261 14.92 -26.59 -0.15
N ASP A 262 15.78 -26.36 0.85
CA ASP A 262 15.34 -25.90 2.18
C ASP A 262 14.70 -24.51 2.13
N GLN A 263 15.30 -23.59 1.35
CA GLN A 263 14.74 -22.25 1.18
C GLN A 263 13.42 -22.29 0.40
N LEU A 264 13.31 -23.16 -0.60
CA LEU A 264 12.06 -23.39 -1.31
C LEU A 264 10.99 -23.92 -0.36
N THR A 265 11.32 -24.89 0.51
CA THR A 265 10.39 -25.40 1.53
C THR A 265 9.95 -24.32 2.52
N GLN A 266 10.86 -23.43 2.92
CA GLN A 266 10.51 -22.29 3.77
C GLN A 266 9.59 -21.29 3.08
N GLN A 267 9.76 -21.08 1.76
CA GLN A 267 8.98 -20.10 1.00
C GLN A 267 7.56 -20.59 0.68
N ILE A 268 7.42 -21.86 0.26
CA ILE A 268 6.16 -22.38 -0.30
C ILE A 268 5.63 -23.64 0.41
N GLY A 269 6.18 -24.00 1.57
CA GLY A 269 5.79 -25.19 2.34
C GLY A 269 6.42 -26.46 1.80
N ASN A 270 5.98 -27.64 2.27
CA ASN A 270 6.56 -28.95 1.91
C ASN A 270 5.67 -29.81 1.00
N ILE A 271 4.53 -29.30 0.55
CA ILE A 271 3.58 -30.01 -0.32
C ILE A 271 3.54 -29.29 -1.66
N TRP A 272 4.17 -29.87 -2.69
CA TRP A 272 4.28 -29.27 -4.05
C TRP A 272 3.66 -30.15 -5.14
N ARG A 273 2.73 -31.03 -4.76
CA ARG A 273 2.29 -32.14 -5.62
C ARG A 273 1.67 -31.70 -6.94
N GLY A 274 1.09 -30.50 -7.00
CA GLY A 274 0.41 -30.04 -8.20
C GLY A 274 1.16 -29.04 -9.08
N ALA A 275 2.41 -28.67 -8.75
CA ALA A 275 3.23 -27.77 -9.58
C ALA A 275 4.72 -28.17 -9.60
N ASP A 276 5.36 -28.08 -10.77
CA ASP A 276 6.80 -28.31 -10.95
C ASP A 276 7.63 -27.11 -10.43
N THR A 277 8.42 -27.33 -9.38
CA THR A 277 9.18 -26.24 -8.73
C THR A 277 10.53 -25.93 -9.37
N ARG A 278 10.95 -26.63 -10.44
CA ARG A 278 12.31 -26.48 -11.04
C ARG A 278 12.67 -25.05 -11.43
N ASN A 279 11.69 -24.26 -11.88
CA ASN A 279 11.89 -22.87 -12.31
C ASN A 279 11.40 -21.84 -11.29
N TRP A 280 10.96 -22.27 -10.11
CA TRP A 280 10.44 -21.40 -9.07
C TRP A 280 11.56 -20.55 -8.46
N LYS A 281 11.38 -19.22 -8.44
CA LYS A 281 12.38 -18.28 -7.91
C LYS A 281 11.99 -17.72 -6.55
N ALA A 282 13.00 -17.13 -5.91
CA ALA A 282 12.81 -16.36 -4.69
C ALA A 282 11.76 -15.26 -4.89
N ALA A 283 10.93 -15.06 -3.87
CA ALA A 283 10.04 -13.91 -3.82
C ALA A 283 10.83 -12.59 -3.81
N ASN A 284 10.14 -11.47 -4.03
CA ASN A 284 10.73 -10.15 -3.80
C ASN A 284 11.06 -9.99 -2.31
N ILE A 285 10.11 -10.36 -1.45
CA ILE A 285 10.27 -10.30 0.00
C ILE A 285 9.78 -11.61 0.64
N GLN A 286 10.70 -12.32 1.30
CA GLN A 286 10.38 -13.30 2.32
C GLN A 286 10.67 -12.68 3.70
N ALA A 287 9.67 -12.64 4.57
CA ALA A 287 9.79 -12.07 5.91
C ALA A 287 8.76 -12.66 6.88
N ALA A 288 9.06 -12.71 8.18
CA ALA A 288 8.03 -13.05 9.18
C ALA A 288 7.04 -11.91 9.39
N LYS A 289 7.51 -10.66 9.26
CA LYS A 289 6.67 -9.46 9.39
C LYS A 289 7.01 -8.45 8.33
N LEU A 290 6.00 -7.86 7.72
CA LEU A 290 6.15 -6.72 6.82
C LEU A 290 5.24 -5.59 7.29
N ASN A 291 5.82 -4.43 7.56
CA ASN A 291 5.08 -3.23 7.97
C ASN A 291 5.28 -2.12 6.95
N VAL A 292 4.21 -1.63 6.34
CA VAL A 292 4.20 -0.37 5.60
C VAL A 292 3.75 0.72 6.55
N ALA A 293 4.61 1.70 6.85
CA ALA A 293 4.31 2.76 7.79
C ALA A 293 3.23 3.72 7.27
N GLN A 294 2.73 4.59 8.16
CA GLN A 294 1.78 5.64 7.81
C GLN A 294 2.31 6.49 6.64
N GLY A 295 1.50 6.61 5.58
CA GLY A 295 1.81 7.37 4.36
C GLY A 295 2.93 6.79 3.49
N ALA A 296 3.54 5.66 3.87
CA ALA A 296 4.59 5.01 3.09
C ALA A 296 4.00 4.17 1.94
N SER A 297 4.82 3.84 0.94
CA SER A 297 4.40 3.04 -0.21
C SER A 297 5.42 1.94 -0.51
N LEU A 298 4.93 0.71 -0.64
CA LEU A 298 5.70 -0.42 -1.19
C LEU A 298 5.13 -0.80 -2.56
N THR A 299 6.00 -0.85 -3.57
CA THR A 299 5.67 -1.37 -4.89
C THR A 299 6.54 -2.60 -5.18
N ILE A 300 5.92 -3.73 -5.45
CA ILE A 300 6.55 -4.99 -5.83
C ILE A 300 6.34 -5.20 -7.33
N ASN A 301 7.40 -5.43 -8.08
CA ASN A 301 7.35 -5.87 -9.47
C ASN A 301 8.08 -7.21 -9.59
N HIS A 302 7.37 -8.23 -10.05
CA HIS A 302 7.89 -9.59 -10.20
C HIS A 302 7.58 -10.08 -11.61
N SER A 303 8.56 -10.07 -12.52
CA SER A 303 8.32 -10.29 -13.97
C SER A 303 8.55 -11.74 -14.43
N ILE A 304 8.73 -12.67 -13.49
CA ILE A 304 8.98 -14.09 -13.75
C ILE A 304 8.00 -14.98 -12.96
N THR A 305 8.12 -16.30 -13.06
CA THR A 305 7.36 -17.24 -12.25
C THR A 305 7.82 -17.20 -10.79
N GLY A 306 6.92 -16.92 -9.86
CA GLY A 306 7.19 -16.79 -8.44
C GLY A 306 6.16 -15.93 -7.71
N ASP A 307 6.33 -15.85 -6.39
CA ASP A 307 5.48 -15.05 -5.51
C ASP A 307 6.04 -13.63 -5.33
N GLY A 308 5.17 -12.65 -5.07
CA GLY A 308 5.60 -11.30 -4.69
C GLY A 308 6.14 -11.26 -3.27
N ILE A 309 5.30 -11.60 -2.30
CA ILE A 309 5.62 -11.61 -0.87
C ILE A 309 5.31 -12.99 -0.28
N THR A 310 6.20 -13.51 0.55
CA THR A 310 6.02 -14.80 1.22
C THR A 310 6.34 -14.69 2.71
N GLN A 311 5.57 -15.40 3.53
CA GLN A 311 5.77 -15.44 4.97
C GLN A 311 5.62 -16.85 5.52
N PRO A 312 6.37 -17.20 6.59
CA PRO A 312 6.20 -18.48 7.28
C PRO A 312 4.85 -18.56 8.01
N ASN A 313 4.61 -19.69 8.68
CA ASN A 313 3.50 -19.81 9.63
C ASN A 313 3.57 -18.66 10.68
N TYR A 314 2.42 -18.07 11.03
CA TYR A 314 2.32 -16.86 11.86
C TYR A 314 2.89 -15.58 11.23
N GLY A 315 3.00 -15.54 9.91
CA GLY A 315 3.38 -14.34 9.17
C GLY A 315 2.37 -13.20 9.34
N SER A 316 2.85 -11.95 9.38
CA SER A 316 1.99 -10.78 9.44
C SER A 316 2.35 -9.69 8.42
N ILE A 317 1.37 -9.16 7.71
CA ILE A 317 1.49 -7.94 6.90
C ILE A 317 0.61 -6.85 7.51
N ASN A 318 1.17 -5.66 7.69
CA ASN A 318 0.46 -4.47 8.13
C ASN A 318 0.67 -3.31 7.15
N VAL A 319 -0.41 -2.68 6.69
CA VAL A 319 -0.37 -1.46 5.87
C VAL A 319 -0.99 -0.32 6.68
N GLY A 320 -0.15 0.59 7.18
CA GLY A 320 -0.55 1.67 8.08
C GLY A 320 -1.43 2.74 7.45
N ILE A 321 -1.84 3.73 8.25
CA ILE A 321 -2.79 4.78 7.84
C ILE A 321 -2.29 5.50 6.58
N ASN A 322 -3.14 5.65 5.56
CA ASN A 322 -2.76 6.21 4.25
C ASN A 322 -1.60 5.48 3.53
N GLY A 323 -1.20 4.31 4.02
CA GLY A 323 -0.12 3.51 3.46
C GLY A 323 -0.56 2.80 2.18
N LYS A 324 0.41 2.45 1.33
CA LYS A 324 0.15 1.82 0.02
C LYS A 324 0.95 0.54 -0.17
N LEU A 325 0.28 -0.53 -0.58
CA LEU A 325 0.90 -1.78 -1.03
C LEU A 325 0.47 -2.07 -2.46
N ASN A 326 1.40 -2.04 -3.40
CA ASN A 326 1.17 -2.35 -4.80
C ASN A 326 1.99 -3.57 -5.18
N ILE A 327 1.40 -4.58 -5.80
CA ILE A 327 2.09 -5.79 -6.25
C ILE A 327 1.72 -6.05 -7.70
N ASN A 328 2.72 -6.17 -8.57
CA ASN A 328 2.57 -6.49 -9.98
C ASN A 328 3.36 -7.75 -10.28
N LEU A 329 2.66 -8.86 -10.47
CA LEU A 329 3.25 -10.11 -10.92
C LEU A 329 3.27 -10.17 -12.45
N LYS A 330 4.01 -11.16 -12.95
CA LYS A 330 4.10 -11.50 -14.37
C LYS A 330 2.72 -11.64 -14.97
N ASP A 331 2.55 -11.11 -16.18
CA ASP A 331 1.30 -11.15 -16.94
C ASP A 331 0.12 -10.43 -16.26
N GLY A 332 0.40 -9.46 -15.39
CA GLY A 332 -0.62 -8.77 -14.60
C GLY A 332 -1.80 -8.18 -15.40
N GLN A 333 -1.60 -7.76 -16.65
CA GLN A 333 -2.71 -7.21 -17.45
C GLN A 333 -3.45 -8.26 -18.29
N THR A 334 -3.01 -9.51 -18.24
CA THR A 334 -3.42 -10.58 -19.13
C THR A 334 -3.59 -11.88 -18.36
N ALA A 335 -4.71 -12.03 -17.67
CA ALA A 335 -5.18 -13.33 -17.19
C ALA A 335 -6.15 -14.00 -18.19
N ASN A 336 -6.11 -13.57 -19.46
CA ASN A 336 -7.03 -13.96 -20.54
C ASN A 336 -7.04 -15.46 -20.80
N ARG A 337 -7.93 -16.24 -20.15
CA ARG A 337 -8.23 -17.67 -20.41
C ARG A 337 -7.01 -18.62 -20.62
N ALA A 338 -5.78 -18.15 -20.41
CA ALA A 338 -4.58 -18.75 -20.98
C ALA A 338 -3.99 -19.89 -20.15
N ASN A 339 -4.73 -20.39 -19.14
CA ASN A 339 -4.28 -21.51 -18.32
C ASN A 339 -5.15 -22.77 -18.39
N GLU A 340 -6.17 -22.81 -19.26
CA GLU A 340 -6.78 -24.09 -19.61
C GLU A 340 -5.82 -24.96 -20.47
N GLN A 341 -4.70 -24.39 -20.92
CA GLN A 341 -3.58 -25.16 -21.46
C GLN A 341 -2.69 -25.63 -20.31
N ASN A 342 -2.90 -26.90 -19.94
CA ASN A 342 -2.07 -27.81 -19.15
C ASN A 342 -0.68 -27.27 -18.76
N ILE A 343 -0.35 -27.32 -17.46
CA ILE A 343 0.99 -27.17 -16.83
C ILE A 343 1.60 -25.78 -16.57
N SER A 344 0.88 -24.66 -16.69
CA SER A 344 1.46 -23.35 -16.33
C SER A 344 1.73 -23.22 -14.82
N LEU A 345 3.01 -23.10 -14.46
CA LEU A 345 3.45 -22.82 -13.08
C LEU A 345 2.99 -21.47 -12.56
N ASP A 346 2.70 -20.54 -13.47
CA ASP A 346 2.26 -19.19 -13.11
C ASP A 346 0.91 -19.19 -12.39
N ASN A 347 0.14 -20.28 -12.52
CA ASN A 347 -1.07 -20.53 -11.75
C ASN A 347 -0.82 -20.60 -10.23
N ALA A 348 0.36 -21.08 -9.84
CA ALA A 348 0.71 -21.22 -8.44
C ALA A 348 1.15 -19.88 -7.82
N ASN A 349 1.54 -18.88 -8.64
CA ASN A 349 1.98 -17.55 -8.19
C ASN A 349 0.98 -16.94 -7.21
N ALA A 350 1.50 -16.27 -6.20
CA ALA A 350 0.73 -15.50 -5.25
C ALA A 350 1.30 -14.09 -5.11
N GLY A 351 0.43 -13.08 -5.08
CA GLY A 351 0.85 -11.73 -4.72
C GLY A 351 1.39 -11.72 -3.30
N VAL A 352 0.62 -12.33 -2.40
CA VAL A 352 0.98 -12.62 -1.01
C VAL A 352 0.70 -14.09 -0.71
N ARG A 353 1.69 -14.79 -0.17
CA ARG A 353 1.52 -16.11 0.44
C ARG A 353 1.93 -16.09 1.91
N ILE A 354 1.06 -16.59 2.77
CA ILE A 354 1.40 -16.90 4.16
C ILE A 354 1.12 -18.38 4.36
N LEU A 355 2.06 -19.13 4.93
CA LEU A 355 1.92 -20.59 4.96
C LEU A 355 0.72 -21.06 5.78
N ASP A 356 0.51 -20.49 6.97
CA ASP A 356 -0.61 -20.79 7.87
C ASP A 356 -0.64 -19.74 9.02
N ASN A 357 -1.72 -19.72 9.80
CA ASN A 357 -2.00 -18.82 10.92
C ASN A 357 -1.62 -17.35 10.66
N GLY A 358 -1.89 -16.89 9.45
CA GLY A 358 -1.41 -15.62 8.94
C GLY A 358 -2.31 -14.45 9.28
N THR A 359 -1.73 -13.25 9.36
CA THR A 359 -2.48 -11.99 9.51
C THR A 359 -2.18 -11.00 8.39
N PHE A 360 -3.23 -10.42 7.82
CA PHE A 360 -3.15 -9.31 6.87
C PHE A 360 -4.01 -8.17 7.40
N THR A 361 -3.38 -7.05 7.77
CA THR A 361 -4.09 -5.89 8.30
C THR A 361 -3.83 -4.64 7.50
N THR A 362 -4.86 -3.80 7.38
CA THR A 362 -4.70 -2.42 6.97
C THR A 362 -5.24 -1.50 8.05
N ASP A 363 -4.66 -0.32 8.20
CA ASP A 363 -5.23 0.76 8.99
C ASP A 363 -6.11 1.65 8.09
N ASP A 364 -6.63 2.71 8.69
CA ASP A 364 -7.51 3.68 8.06
C ASP A 364 -6.97 4.25 6.73
N SER A 365 -7.83 4.31 5.70
CA SER A 365 -7.52 4.93 4.40
C SER A 365 -6.32 4.34 3.67
N ALA A 366 -5.90 3.12 4.02
CA ALA A 366 -4.83 2.41 3.32
C ALA A 366 -5.28 2.00 1.90
N ALA A 367 -4.32 1.81 1.00
CA ALA A 367 -4.57 1.32 -0.36
C ALA A 367 -3.77 0.05 -0.68
N VAL A 368 -4.44 -0.99 -1.16
CA VAL A 368 -3.82 -2.27 -1.55
C VAL A 368 -4.22 -2.63 -2.98
N ASN A 369 -3.25 -2.64 -3.90
CA ASN A 369 -3.47 -3.03 -5.29
C ASN A 369 -2.61 -4.25 -5.61
N ILE A 370 -3.24 -5.39 -5.87
CA ILE A 370 -2.52 -6.62 -6.25
C ILE A 370 -2.96 -7.04 -7.62
N ASN A 371 -1.99 -7.11 -8.50
CA ASN A 371 -2.13 -7.67 -9.81
C ASN A 371 -1.37 -9.00 -9.90
N ALA A 372 -2.11 -10.09 -9.78
CA ALA A 372 -1.56 -11.44 -9.68
C ALA A 372 -1.33 -12.13 -11.04
N GLY A 373 -1.72 -11.51 -12.15
CA GLY A 373 -1.65 -12.13 -13.48
C GLY A 373 -2.36 -13.49 -13.50
N HIS A 374 -1.66 -14.56 -13.91
CA HIS A 374 -2.20 -15.93 -13.88
C HIS A 374 -2.30 -16.56 -12.48
N GLY A 375 -1.77 -15.90 -11.45
CA GLY A 375 -1.75 -16.38 -10.07
C GLY A 375 -2.97 -16.00 -9.23
N ARG A 376 -2.78 -16.05 -7.91
CA ARG A 376 -3.75 -15.72 -6.85
C ARG A 376 -3.33 -14.45 -6.11
N ALA A 377 -4.24 -13.57 -5.73
CA ALA A 377 -3.84 -12.31 -5.09
C ALA A 377 -3.30 -12.53 -3.67
N ILE A 378 -4.10 -13.14 -2.78
CA ILE A 378 -3.73 -13.38 -1.37
C ILE A 378 -4.08 -14.82 -1.02
N VAL A 379 -3.10 -15.56 -0.49
CA VAL A 379 -3.23 -16.97 -0.17
C VAL A 379 -2.69 -17.24 1.24
N ILE A 380 -3.56 -17.74 2.12
CA ILE A 380 -3.20 -18.22 3.45
C ILE A 380 -3.73 -19.64 3.64
N ASP A 381 -2.86 -20.55 4.10
CA ASP A 381 -3.25 -21.94 4.45
C ASP A 381 -3.89 -22.74 3.29
N GLU A 382 -3.46 -22.48 2.05
CA GLU A 382 -3.85 -23.26 0.86
C GLU A 382 -2.61 -23.92 0.23
N PRO A 383 -2.75 -25.13 -0.34
CA PRO A 383 -1.64 -25.87 -0.91
C PRO A 383 -0.94 -25.12 -2.04
N PHE A 384 0.39 -25.20 -2.05
CA PHE A 384 1.20 -24.70 -3.16
C PHE A 384 0.96 -25.54 -4.40
N GLY A 385 0.44 -24.90 -5.45
CA GLY A 385 0.13 -25.59 -6.71
C GLY A 385 -0.86 -26.73 -6.57
N GLY A 386 -1.61 -26.83 -5.46
CA GLY A 386 -2.65 -27.83 -5.20
C GLY A 386 -2.22 -29.26 -4.84
N ARG A 387 -3.21 -30.12 -4.54
CA ARG A 387 -3.00 -31.51 -4.06
C ARG A 387 -2.68 -32.48 -5.19
N VAL A 388 -3.11 -32.14 -6.41
CA VAL A 388 -2.93 -32.92 -7.64
C VAL A 388 -2.38 -32.01 -8.75
N PRO A 389 -1.69 -32.56 -9.76
CA PRO A 389 -1.25 -31.79 -10.94
C PRO A 389 -2.38 -30.98 -11.54
N VAL A 390 -2.12 -29.74 -11.94
CA VAL A 390 -3.09 -28.80 -12.54
C VAL A 390 -3.87 -29.39 -13.74
N GLN A 391 -3.37 -30.46 -14.36
CA GLN A 391 -3.99 -31.13 -15.51
C GLN A 391 -5.42 -31.58 -15.22
N ASP A 392 -6.38 -31.07 -16.00
CA ASP A 392 -7.79 -31.51 -16.04
C ASP A 392 -8.58 -31.45 -14.71
N THR A 393 -7.97 -30.95 -13.64
CA THR A 393 -8.55 -30.96 -12.30
C THR A 393 -9.82 -30.13 -12.19
N ILE A 394 -10.82 -30.67 -11.50
CA ILE A 394 -11.85 -29.87 -10.83
C ILE A 394 -11.12 -29.04 -9.76
N LEU A 395 -11.30 -27.72 -9.73
CA LEU A 395 -10.58 -26.85 -8.77
C LEU A 395 -10.69 -27.34 -7.30
N ALA A 396 -11.79 -28.03 -6.97
CA ALA A 396 -12.00 -28.72 -5.70
C ALA A 396 -10.84 -29.61 -5.25
N GLU A 397 -10.14 -30.29 -6.16
CA GLU A 397 -9.00 -31.16 -5.80
C GLU A 397 -7.67 -30.37 -5.76
N TRP A 398 -7.66 -29.16 -6.29
CA TRP A 398 -6.53 -28.25 -6.28
C TRP A 398 -6.45 -27.42 -5.00
N GLU A 399 -7.57 -27.26 -4.29
CA GLU A 399 -7.69 -26.47 -3.07
C GLU A 399 -7.74 -27.37 -1.82
N ASN A 400 -7.91 -26.77 -0.65
CA ASN A 400 -8.44 -27.48 0.49
C ASN A 400 -9.87 -27.97 0.22
N GLY A 401 -10.13 -29.23 0.57
CA GLY A 401 -11.46 -29.80 0.46
C GLY A 401 -12.38 -29.23 1.54
N ARG A 402 -13.53 -28.70 1.13
CA ARG A 402 -14.53 -28.07 2.02
C ARG A 402 -15.63 -29.01 2.49
N THR A 403 -15.53 -30.29 2.11
CA THR A 403 -16.50 -31.34 2.43
C THR A 403 -16.16 -32.07 3.72
N GLY A 404 -17.22 -32.61 4.33
CA GLY A 404 -17.20 -33.31 5.61
C GLY A 404 -17.08 -32.37 6.81
N ASP A 405 -17.26 -32.94 8.00
CA ASP A 405 -16.90 -32.26 9.23
C ASP A 405 -15.37 -32.14 9.33
N ARG A 406 -14.89 -30.90 9.14
CA ARG A 406 -13.48 -30.50 9.25
C ARG A 406 -13.21 -29.70 10.52
N SER A 407 -14.15 -29.59 11.46
CA SER A 407 -14.01 -28.70 12.63
C SER A 407 -12.82 -29.06 13.51
N ALA A 408 -12.47 -30.35 13.62
CA ALA A 408 -11.27 -30.79 14.35
C ALA A 408 -9.94 -30.34 13.69
N GLN A 409 -9.90 -30.28 12.36
CA GLN A 409 -8.76 -29.71 11.64
C GLN A 409 -8.75 -28.19 11.81
N ALA A 410 -9.89 -27.55 11.59
CA ALA A 410 -10.04 -26.10 11.71
C ALA A 410 -9.62 -25.54 13.06
N ALA A 411 -9.82 -26.29 14.16
CA ALA A 411 -9.42 -25.90 15.51
C ALA A 411 -7.92 -25.58 15.68
N ARG A 412 -7.05 -25.99 14.74
CA ARG A 412 -5.60 -25.77 14.77
C ARG A 412 -5.13 -24.52 14.02
N HIS A 413 -6.03 -23.85 13.32
CA HIS A 413 -5.73 -22.73 12.42
C HIS A 413 -6.43 -21.45 12.89
N ARG A 414 -5.80 -20.31 12.66
CA ARG A 414 -6.34 -18.96 12.93
C ARG A 414 -5.80 -17.97 11.90
N ASN A 415 -6.53 -17.78 10.82
CA ASN A 415 -6.17 -16.84 9.76
C ASN A 415 -7.03 -15.58 9.85
N THR A 416 -6.44 -14.40 9.68
CA THR A 416 -7.20 -13.14 9.78
C THR A 416 -6.80 -12.15 8.70
N MET A 417 -7.79 -11.59 8.03
CA MET A 417 -7.66 -10.44 7.16
C MET A 417 -8.59 -9.34 7.66
N THR A 418 -8.03 -8.32 8.31
CA THR A 418 -8.81 -7.23 8.92
C THR A 418 -8.41 -5.92 8.31
N LEU A 419 -9.31 -5.33 7.55
CA LEU A 419 -9.08 -4.07 6.88
C LEU A 419 -9.59 -2.92 7.74
N GLY A 420 -8.81 -1.85 7.80
CA GLY A 420 -9.18 -0.61 8.48
C GLY A 420 -10.24 0.15 7.70
N ASN A 421 -10.85 1.15 8.34
CA ASN A 421 -11.92 1.93 7.73
C ASN A 421 -11.43 2.67 6.47
N SER A 422 -12.31 2.79 5.49
CA SER A 422 -12.05 3.48 4.21
C SER A 422 -10.86 2.90 3.43
N THR A 423 -10.50 1.64 3.68
CA THR A 423 -9.50 0.92 2.90
C THR A 423 -9.95 0.82 1.45
N GLN A 424 -9.03 1.11 0.53
CA GLN A 424 -9.22 0.90 -0.90
C GLN A 424 -8.43 -0.34 -1.32
N MET A 425 -9.11 -1.37 -1.80
CA MET A 425 -8.44 -2.58 -2.26
C MET A 425 -8.89 -2.94 -3.66
N LYS A 426 -7.93 -3.25 -4.54
CA LYS A 426 -8.19 -3.78 -5.87
C LYS A 426 -7.30 -4.98 -6.15
N LEU A 427 -7.94 -6.11 -6.38
CA LEU A 427 -7.28 -7.37 -6.68
C LEU A 427 -7.66 -7.77 -8.11
N THR A 428 -6.66 -8.00 -8.96
CA THR A 428 -6.84 -8.50 -10.32
C THR A 428 -5.99 -9.74 -10.53
N GLY A 429 -6.46 -10.66 -11.36
CA GLY A 429 -5.71 -11.86 -11.75
C GLY A 429 -6.62 -13.06 -11.94
N ARG A 430 -6.06 -14.27 -11.87
CA ARG A 430 -6.87 -15.48 -11.91
C ARG A 430 -7.65 -15.66 -10.60
N GLY A 431 -6.96 -15.79 -9.47
CA GLY A 431 -7.57 -15.95 -8.16
C GLY A 431 -7.52 -14.69 -7.28
N GLY A 432 -8.54 -14.49 -6.45
CA GLY A 432 -8.66 -13.42 -5.48
C GLY A 432 -8.07 -13.79 -4.12
N ILE A 433 -8.92 -13.97 -3.12
CA ILE A 433 -8.56 -14.17 -1.71
C ILE A 433 -8.88 -15.61 -1.29
N LEU A 434 -7.89 -16.32 -0.74
CA LEU A 434 -8.06 -17.65 -0.16
C LEU A 434 -7.43 -17.68 1.24
N LEU A 435 -8.22 -18.02 2.28
CA LEU A 435 -7.78 -17.86 3.68
C LEU A 435 -7.74 -19.13 4.53
N GLY A 436 -8.10 -20.30 3.97
CA GLY A 436 -8.04 -21.57 4.69
C GLY A 436 -8.99 -21.65 5.91
N TYR A 437 -8.60 -22.39 6.95
CA TYR A 437 -9.48 -22.72 8.08
C TYR A 437 -9.57 -21.66 9.18
N THR A 438 -10.73 -21.63 9.87
CA THR A 438 -11.07 -20.66 10.93
C THR A 438 -10.63 -19.23 10.57
N ALA A 439 -10.88 -18.87 9.32
CA ALA A 439 -10.46 -17.61 8.77
C ALA A 439 -11.48 -16.51 9.11
N THR A 440 -11.02 -15.29 9.37
CA THR A 440 -11.90 -14.11 9.48
C THR A 440 -11.49 -13.05 8.46
N LEU A 441 -12.42 -12.64 7.61
CA LEU A 441 -12.29 -11.48 6.72
C LEU A 441 -13.23 -10.36 7.19
N THR A 442 -12.70 -9.15 7.41
CA THR A 442 -13.47 -7.95 7.78
C THR A 442 -13.02 -6.76 6.92
N THR A 443 -13.95 -6.08 6.23
CA THR A 443 -13.63 -5.01 5.26
C THR A 443 -13.35 -3.63 5.87
N GLY A 444 -13.83 -3.33 7.08
CA GLY A 444 -13.73 -2.00 7.69
C GLY A 444 -14.78 -1.02 7.15
N ASP A 445 -15.24 -0.09 7.98
CA ASP A 445 -16.32 0.86 7.66
C ASP A 445 -15.96 1.74 6.45
N HIS A 446 -16.89 1.99 5.53
CA HIS A 446 -16.68 2.76 4.27
C HIS A 446 -15.55 2.26 3.35
N SER A 447 -15.04 1.05 3.53
CA SER A 447 -14.01 0.48 2.64
C SER A 447 -14.58 0.09 1.28
N ILE A 448 -13.76 0.09 0.23
CA ILE A 448 -14.15 -0.32 -1.12
C ILE A 448 -13.16 -1.37 -1.61
N ILE A 449 -13.65 -2.59 -1.79
CA ILE A 449 -12.88 -3.78 -2.13
C ILE A 449 -13.37 -4.32 -3.47
N HIS A 450 -12.47 -4.32 -4.45
CA HIS A 450 -12.69 -4.91 -5.78
C HIS A 450 -11.90 -6.20 -5.93
N ILE A 451 -12.57 -7.28 -6.33
CA ILE A 451 -11.94 -8.53 -6.73
C ILE A 451 -12.37 -8.84 -8.16
N ASP A 452 -11.49 -8.57 -9.12
CA ASP A 452 -11.76 -8.70 -10.55
C ASP A 452 -10.93 -9.86 -11.14
N ASN A 453 -11.59 -11.01 -11.28
CA ASN A 453 -10.98 -12.25 -11.74
C ASN A 453 -11.19 -12.52 -13.23
N GLN A 454 -10.24 -13.24 -13.82
CA GLN A 454 -10.34 -13.75 -15.18
C GLN A 454 -10.03 -15.24 -15.26
N GLY A 455 -10.60 -15.90 -16.27
CA GLY A 455 -10.46 -17.34 -16.48
C GLY A 455 -11.11 -18.15 -15.36
N ASN A 456 -10.65 -19.40 -15.22
CA ASN A 456 -11.22 -20.36 -14.28
C ASN A 456 -10.70 -20.16 -12.84
N GLY A 457 -10.79 -18.94 -12.33
CA GLY A 457 -10.31 -18.59 -11.00
C GLY A 457 -11.36 -18.58 -9.91
N GLU A 458 -10.88 -18.31 -8.70
CA GLU A 458 -11.62 -18.23 -7.45
C GLU A 458 -11.69 -16.77 -6.99
N GLY A 459 -12.84 -16.33 -6.47
CA GLY A 459 -12.99 -14.97 -5.96
C GLY A 459 -12.63 -14.87 -4.49
N LEU A 460 -13.36 -15.61 -3.65
CA LEU A 460 -13.22 -15.60 -2.20
C LEU A 460 -13.46 -16.99 -1.62
N LEU A 461 -12.41 -17.62 -1.11
CA LEU A 461 -12.48 -18.95 -0.53
C LEU A 461 -12.03 -18.98 0.92
N LEU A 462 -12.82 -19.65 1.75
CA LEU A 462 -12.55 -19.92 3.15
C LEU A 462 -12.93 -21.38 3.46
N ASP A 463 -12.31 -21.99 4.46
CA ASP A 463 -12.63 -23.36 4.85
C ASP A 463 -13.49 -23.37 6.11
N ALA A 464 -13.56 -24.51 6.82
CA ALA A 464 -14.42 -24.68 7.98
C ALA A 464 -14.19 -23.64 9.10
N ASN A 465 -15.27 -23.30 9.78
CA ASN A 465 -15.41 -22.39 10.91
C ASN A 465 -14.98 -20.95 10.59
N SER A 466 -15.14 -20.52 9.34
CA SER A 466 -14.68 -19.21 8.88
C SER A 466 -15.80 -18.18 8.83
N LYS A 467 -15.44 -16.90 8.94
CA LYS A 467 -16.35 -15.75 8.95
C LYS A 467 -15.92 -14.70 7.93
N VAL A 468 -16.88 -14.15 7.19
CA VAL A 468 -16.74 -12.95 6.37
C VAL A 468 -17.71 -11.90 6.90
N GLU A 469 -17.21 -10.68 7.08
CA GLU A 469 -17.98 -9.51 7.50
C GLU A 469 -17.69 -8.35 6.55
N VAL A 470 -18.68 -8.02 5.72
CA VAL A 470 -18.69 -6.79 4.95
C VAL A 470 -19.22 -5.72 5.89
N SER A 471 -18.31 -4.95 6.49
CA SER A 471 -18.58 -3.95 7.52
C SER A 471 -19.51 -2.83 7.02
N PRO A 472 -20.09 -2.02 7.92
CA PRO A 472 -21.02 -0.97 7.54
C PRO A 472 -20.51 -0.03 6.45
N HIS A 473 -21.41 0.46 5.61
CA HIS A 473 -21.13 1.38 4.48
C HIS A 473 -20.05 0.91 3.47
N SER A 474 -19.47 -0.27 3.67
CA SER A 474 -18.38 -0.78 2.86
C SER A 474 -18.91 -1.50 1.64
N GLN A 475 -18.07 -1.64 0.62
CA GLN A 475 -18.42 -2.28 -0.64
C GLN A 475 -17.46 -3.43 -0.91
N LEU A 476 -17.98 -4.65 -0.97
CA LEU A 476 -17.28 -5.82 -1.49
C LEU A 476 -17.86 -6.15 -2.88
N LEU A 477 -17.09 -5.82 -3.91
CA LEU A 477 -17.48 -5.89 -5.31
C LEU A 477 -16.62 -6.91 -6.03
N MET A 478 -17.25 -7.93 -6.60
CA MET A 478 -16.55 -9.06 -7.19
C MET A 478 -17.00 -9.28 -8.63
N THR A 479 -16.07 -9.44 -9.55
CA THR A 479 -16.38 -9.77 -10.96
C THR A 479 -15.51 -10.92 -11.43
N SER A 480 -16.08 -11.83 -12.22
CA SER A 480 -15.34 -12.92 -12.82
C SER A 480 -15.70 -13.08 -14.28
N ASN A 481 -14.69 -13.11 -15.14
CA ASN A 481 -14.86 -13.32 -16.58
C ASN A 481 -14.24 -14.65 -17.02
N GLY A 482 -15.07 -15.62 -17.42
CA GLY A 482 -14.61 -16.91 -17.94
C GLY A 482 -14.39 -17.99 -16.89
N LYS A 483 -15.21 -18.01 -15.82
CA LYS A 483 -15.19 -19.10 -14.84
C LYS A 483 -15.84 -20.34 -15.44
N ASP A 484 -15.01 -21.27 -15.89
CA ASP A 484 -15.44 -22.39 -16.73
C ASP A 484 -15.76 -23.66 -15.93
N LYS A 485 -15.04 -23.92 -14.83
CA LYS A 485 -15.33 -24.97 -13.83
C LYS A 485 -15.84 -24.30 -12.57
N THR A 486 -17.16 -24.11 -12.50
CA THR A 486 -17.85 -23.83 -11.25
C THR A 486 -17.85 -25.09 -10.38
N GLY A 487 -17.70 -24.88 -9.08
CA GLY A 487 -17.56 -25.97 -8.13
C GLY A 487 -18.85 -26.76 -7.97
N SER A 488 -18.69 -28.06 -7.77
CA SER A 488 -19.77 -28.94 -7.32
C SER A 488 -20.01 -28.74 -5.81
N TYR A 489 -20.88 -29.55 -5.22
CA TYR A 489 -21.05 -29.63 -3.76
C TYR A 489 -19.72 -29.93 -3.03
N ASP A 490 -18.68 -30.39 -3.75
CA ASP A 490 -17.37 -30.74 -3.23
C ASP A 490 -16.31 -29.59 -3.22
N GLY A 491 -16.58 -28.44 -3.86
CA GLY A 491 -15.67 -27.29 -3.91
C GLY A 491 -15.37 -26.79 -5.35
N GLY A 492 -14.51 -25.76 -5.48
CA GLY A 492 -14.16 -25.12 -6.76
C GLY A 492 -15.07 -23.94 -7.17
N ASN A 493 -15.88 -23.45 -6.24
CA ASN A 493 -16.87 -22.37 -6.42
C ASN A 493 -16.19 -21.01 -6.63
N TYR A 494 -16.97 -19.98 -6.96
CA TYR A 494 -16.39 -18.63 -7.06
C TYR A 494 -16.22 -18.03 -5.66
N ILE A 495 -17.24 -18.26 -4.83
CA ILE A 495 -17.24 -17.98 -3.41
C ILE A 495 -17.54 -19.29 -2.71
N GLY A 496 -16.72 -19.70 -1.75
CA GLY A 496 -16.89 -20.99 -1.10
C GLY A 496 -16.45 -20.98 0.35
N MET A 497 -17.29 -21.56 1.22
CA MET A 497 -17.04 -21.71 2.65
C MET A 497 -17.29 -23.15 3.09
N GLY A 498 -16.51 -23.63 4.06
CA GLY A 498 -16.68 -24.96 4.66
C GLY A 498 -17.67 -24.97 5.82
N GLN A 499 -17.58 -26.04 6.62
CA GLN A 499 -18.41 -26.32 7.80
C GLN A 499 -18.61 -25.06 8.67
N ASP A 500 -19.83 -24.72 9.06
CA ASP A 500 -20.16 -23.55 9.89
C ASP A 500 -19.63 -22.20 9.38
N GLY A 501 -19.55 -22.04 8.06
CA GLY A 501 -19.22 -20.76 7.44
C GLY A 501 -20.29 -19.69 7.73
N GLN A 502 -19.85 -18.47 8.03
CA GLN A 502 -20.71 -17.31 8.27
C GLN A 502 -20.34 -16.16 7.32
N PHE A 503 -21.31 -15.65 6.57
CA PHE A 503 -21.12 -14.53 5.66
C PHE A 503 -22.11 -13.42 6.01
N ARG A 504 -21.60 -12.29 6.50
CA ARG A 504 -22.44 -11.18 6.97
C ARG A 504 -22.19 -9.95 6.12
N VAL A 505 -23.27 -9.37 5.61
CA VAL A 505 -23.32 -8.05 4.99
C VAL A 505 -23.99 -7.14 6.01
N GLU A 506 -23.20 -6.35 6.72
CA GLU A 506 -23.69 -5.52 7.81
C GLU A 506 -24.49 -4.32 7.28
N HIS A 507 -25.08 -3.55 8.21
CA HIS A 507 -25.99 -2.47 7.84
C HIS A 507 -25.37 -1.45 6.88
N ASP A 508 -26.15 -0.95 5.92
CA ASP A 508 -25.72 0.00 4.88
C ASP A 508 -24.57 -0.51 3.97
N ALA A 509 -24.07 -1.73 4.16
CA ALA A 509 -22.99 -2.29 3.38
C ALA A 509 -23.49 -2.80 2.02
N THR A 510 -22.57 -2.99 1.09
CA THR A 510 -22.86 -3.50 -0.26
C THR A 510 -21.99 -4.69 -0.58
N PHE A 511 -22.62 -5.82 -0.86
CA PHE A 511 -21.97 -6.99 -1.42
C PHE A 511 -22.55 -7.28 -2.81
N ARG A 512 -21.67 -7.39 -3.82
CA ARG A 512 -22.08 -7.75 -5.18
C ARG A 512 -21.08 -8.72 -5.80
N TYR A 513 -21.57 -9.74 -6.48
CA TYR A 513 -20.76 -10.54 -7.37
C TYR A 513 -21.42 -10.75 -8.73
N LYS A 514 -20.60 -10.73 -9.79
CA LYS A 514 -21.06 -10.94 -11.15
C LYS A 514 -20.13 -11.86 -11.94
N LEU A 515 -20.65 -13.01 -12.36
CA LEU A 515 -19.98 -13.90 -13.30
C LEU A 515 -20.47 -13.60 -14.72
N ILE A 516 -19.52 -13.44 -15.63
CA ILE A 516 -19.74 -13.30 -17.07
C ILE A 516 -18.92 -14.34 -17.84
N ASN A 517 -19.42 -14.74 -19.00
CA ASN A 517 -18.92 -15.84 -19.81
C ASN A 517 -18.70 -17.12 -19.00
N ALA A 518 -19.56 -17.40 -18.01
CA ALA A 518 -19.44 -18.58 -17.16
C ALA A 518 -19.69 -19.88 -17.96
N GLY A 519 -18.92 -20.91 -17.68
CA GLY A 519 -19.05 -22.22 -18.31
C GLY A 519 -18.58 -22.31 -19.77
N ASN A 520 -18.05 -21.24 -20.38
CA ASN A 520 -17.60 -21.20 -21.79
C ASN A 520 -18.63 -21.78 -22.80
N GLY A 521 -19.93 -21.58 -22.56
CA GLY A 521 -20.99 -22.16 -23.39
C GLY A 521 -21.11 -23.69 -23.29
N MET A 522 -20.43 -24.33 -22.33
CA MET A 522 -20.61 -25.74 -22.01
C MET A 522 -21.70 -25.94 -20.95
N ASP A 523 -22.53 -26.93 -21.20
CA ASP A 523 -23.60 -27.36 -20.31
C ASP A 523 -23.04 -28.25 -19.17
N ARG A 524 -22.51 -27.66 -18.09
CA ARG A 524 -22.04 -28.41 -16.91
C ARG A 524 -23.13 -28.48 -15.82
N SER A 525 -23.27 -29.62 -15.15
CA SER A 525 -24.22 -29.76 -14.04
C SER A 525 -23.56 -29.36 -12.70
N TRP A 526 -24.34 -28.88 -11.73
CA TRP A 526 -23.95 -28.63 -10.32
C TRP A 526 -22.92 -27.51 -10.17
N ALA A 527 -23.32 -26.31 -10.55
CA ALA A 527 -22.43 -25.18 -10.81
C ALA A 527 -22.70 -24.00 -9.86
N ASP A 528 -22.42 -24.22 -8.58
CA ASP A 528 -22.76 -23.25 -7.55
C ASP A 528 -21.77 -22.10 -7.57
N ASN A 529 -22.27 -20.86 -7.61
CA ASN A 529 -21.39 -19.69 -7.65
C ASN A 529 -20.92 -19.30 -6.26
N PHE A 530 -21.84 -19.26 -5.29
CA PHE A 530 -21.56 -19.07 -3.87
C PHE A 530 -22.13 -20.25 -3.09
N ASN A 531 -21.28 -20.99 -2.36
CA ASN A 531 -21.73 -22.06 -1.48
C ASN A 531 -21.18 -21.98 -0.05
N ILE A 532 -21.95 -22.56 0.87
CA ILE A 532 -21.49 -22.93 2.23
C ILE A 532 -21.79 -24.41 2.45
N ILE A 533 -20.75 -25.21 2.68
CA ILE A 533 -20.85 -26.66 2.85
C ILE A 533 -20.78 -27.00 4.35
N SER A 534 -21.90 -27.41 4.95
CA SER A 534 -22.01 -27.63 6.39
C SER A 534 -22.73 -28.96 6.71
N GLN A 535 -21.95 -30.01 6.97
CA GLN A 535 -22.45 -31.39 7.08
C GLN A 535 -22.48 -31.91 8.53
N ASN A 536 -22.05 -31.15 9.54
CA ASN A 536 -22.16 -31.57 10.93
C ASN A 536 -23.59 -31.42 11.47
N VAL A 537 -24.00 -32.34 12.34
CA VAL A 537 -25.28 -32.25 13.07
C VAL A 537 -25.17 -31.15 14.12
N GLY A 538 -26.04 -30.13 14.02
CA GLY A 538 -25.99 -28.95 14.91
C GLY A 538 -25.11 -27.81 14.37
N ALA A 539 -24.74 -27.88 13.10
CA ALA A 539 -24.14 -26.78 12.38
C ALA A 539 -25.08 -25.57 12.25
N HIS A 540 -24.53 -24.36 12.27
CA HIS A 540 -25.23 -23.09 12.13
C HIS A 540 -24.55 -22.19 11.08
N PRO A 541 -24.50 -22.62 9.80
CA PRO A 541 -24.01 -21.74 8.74
C PRO A 541 -24.96 -20.54 8.58
N GLU A 542 -24.44 -19.40 8.16
CA GLU A 542 -25.22 -18.16 8.07
C GLU A 542 -24.84 -17.36 6.82
N VAL A 543 -25.83 -16.84 6.13
CA VAL A 543 -25.71 -15.63 5.32
C VAL A 543 -26.66 -14.58 5.90
N TYR A 544 -26.11 -13.47 6.37
CA TYR A 544 -26.87 -12.37 6.95
C TYR A 544 -26.78 -11.14 6.05
N VAL A 545 -27.91 -10.50 5.76
CA VAL A 545 -27.99 -9.23 5.05
C VAL A 545 -28.74 -8.25 5.94
N GLY A 546 -28.00 -7.35 6.56
CA GLY A 546 -28.49 -6.44 7.59
C GLY A 546 -29.28 -5.25 7.05
N ASN A 547 -29.65 -4.38 7.99
CA ASN A 547 -30.54 -3.25 7.72
C ASN A 547 -29.93 -2.30 6.67
N ASP A 548 -30.71 -1.91 5.67
CA ASP A 548 -30.32 -1.01 4.57
C ASP A 548 -29.14 -1.51 3.71
N ALA A 549 -28.72 -2.77 3.88
CA ALA A 549 -27.64 -3.39 3.12
C ALA A 549 -28.08 -3.83 1.69
N VAL A 550 -27.08 -4.12 0.86
CA VAL A 550 -27.25 -4.65 -0.51
C VAL A 550 -26.59 -6.01 -0.65
N PHE A 551 -27.35 -6.95 -1.21
CA PHE A 551 -26.83 -8.23 -1.72
C PHE A 551 -27.22 -8.37 -3.20
N ASP A 552 -26.25 -8.47 -4.11
CA ASP A 552 -26.53 -8.67 -5.55
C ASP A 552 -25.66 -9.79 -6.14
N GLY A 553 -26.26 -10.95 -6.36
CA GLY A 553 -25.61 -12.11 -6.96
C GLY A 553 -26.08 -12.36 -8.40
N GLN A 554 -25.13 -12.31 -9.35
CA GLN A 554 -25.44 -12.50 -10.76
C GLN A 554 -24.49 -13.48 -11.46
N SER A 555 -25.03 -14.25 -12.40
CA SER A 555 -24.24 -15.19 -13.19
C SER A 555 -24.91 -15.49 -14.53
N ASP A 556 -24.18 -15.50 -15.63
CA ASP A 556 -24.69 -15.92 -16.96
C ASP A 556 -24.56 -17.42 -17.21
N TYR A 557 -24.53 -18.21 -16.15
CA TYR A 557 -24.53 -19.66 -16.25
C TYR A 557 -25.90 -20.19 -16.71
N SER A 558 -25.92 -21.04 -17.74
CA SER A 558 -27.15 -21.45 -18.45
C SER A 558 -27.82 -22.73 -17.92
N GLN A 559 -27.10 -23.58 -17.18
CA GLN A 559 -27.59 -24.91 -16.81
C GLN A 559 -28.54 -24.93 -15.62
N PHE A 560 -29.47 -25.89 -15.61
CA PHE A 560 -30.52 -26.00 -14.59
C PHE A 560 -29.94 -26.15 -13.18
N ASN A 561 -29.03 -27.10 -12.99
CA ASN A 561 -28.39 -27.48 -11.73
C ASN A 561 -27.30 -26.49 -11.27
N GLY A 562 -27.32 -25.22 -11.70
CA GLY A 562 -26.32 -24.24 -11.30
C GLY A 562 -26.93 -23.15 -10.45
N GLU A 563 -26.54 -23.06 -9.19
CA GLU A 563 -27.16 -22.16 -8.24
C GLU A 563 -26.40 -20.84 -8.13
N ILE A 564 -27.15 -19.74 -8.00
CA ILE A 564 -26.57 -18.46 -7.60
C ILE A 564 -25.98 -18.62 -6.20
N PHE A 565 -26.71 -19.31 -5.33
CA PHE A 565 -26.32 -19.58 -3.96
C PHE A 565 -26.77 -20.97 -3.45
N SER A 566 -25.94 -21.70 -2.72
CA SER A 566 -26.30 -23.02 -2.17
C SER A 566 -25.80 -23.28 -0.75
N PHE A 567 -26.59 -24.05 0.00
CA PHE A 567 -26.19 -24.68 1.25
C PHE A 567 -26.18 -26.20 1.08
N SER A 568 -25.06 -26.84 1.39
CA SER A 568 -24.99 -28.31 1.50
C SER A 568 -25.12 -28.69 2.97
N LEU A 569 -26.27 -29.23 3.37
CA LEU A 569 -26.62 -29.57 4.75
C LEU A 569 -26.86 -31.07 4.91
N ASP A 570 -26.48 -31.64 6.06
CA ASP A 570 -26.76 -33.05 6.35
C ASP A 570 -28.22 -33.24 6.83
N ASN A 571 -28.74 -34.46 6.68
CA ASN A 571 -30.14 -34.84 7.03
C ASN A 571 -30.53 -34.58 8.51
N GLY A 572 -29.56 -34.33 9.38
CA GLY A 572 -29.71 -34.04 10.81
C GLY A 572 -29.62 -32.56 11.20
N SER A 573 -29.38 -31.64 10.25
CA SER A 573 -29.26 -30.20 10.51
C SER A 573 -30.52 -29.61 11.15
N PRO A 574 -30.41 -28.51 11.93
CA PRO A 574 -31.58 -27.85 12.53
C PRO A 574 -32.66 -27.59 11.48
N LYS A 575 -33.88 -28.03 11.78
CA LYS A 575 -35.00 -28.06 10.81
C LYS A 575 -35.90 -26.83 10.88
N ASN A 576 -35.52 -25.81 11.67
CA ASN A 576 -36.38 -24.67 12.01
C ASN A 576 -35.60 -23.33 12.04
N GLU A 577 -34.48 -23.21 11.32
CA GLU A 577 -33.65 -21.99 11.31
C GLU A 577 -33.49 -21.47 9.88
N ASP A 578 -33.53 -20.13 9.71
CA ASP A 578 -33.24 -19.48 8.44
C ASP A 578 -31.71 -19.35 8.28
N PHE A 579 -31.16 -19.99 7.25
CA PHE A 579 -29.72 -19.92 6.98
C PHE A 579 -29.33 -18.69 6.16
N PHE A 580 -30.26 -18.12 5.40
CA PHE A 580 -30.12 -16.83 4.71
C PHE A 580 -31.12 -15.84 5.32
N THR A 581 -30.64 -14.92 6.15
CA THR A 581 -31.46 -13.93 6.84
C THR A 581 -31.35 -12.57 6.17
N ILE A 582 -32.48 -11.99 5.80
CA ILE A 582 -32.62 -10.61 5.33
C ILE A 582 -33.33 -9.82 6.43
N ASP A 583 -32.58 -8.98 7.12
CA ASP A 583 -33.04 -8.21 8.27
C ASP A 583 -33.05 -6.72 7.90
N GLY A 584 -34.09 -6.31 7.18
CA GLY A 584 -34.25 -4.93 6.76
C GLY A 584 -33.33 -4.48 5.62
N ALA A 585 -32.79 -5.37 4.78
CA ALA A 585 -32.00 -4.95 3.61
C ALA A 585 -32.75 -3.96 2.71
N LYS A 586 -32.04 -3.08 1.99
CA LYS A 586 -32.67 -2.19 1.01
C LYS A 586 -32.87 -2.84 -0.35
N TYR A 587 -31.95 -3.72 -0.76
CA TYR A 587 -31.99 -4.40 -2.05
C TYR A 587 -31.32 -5.77 -1.99
N VAL A 588 -32.04 -6.79 -2.46
CA VAL A 588 -31.50 -8.14 -2.63
C VAL A 588 -31.84 -8.65 -4.03
N ASN A 589 -30.86 -9.18 -4.75
CA ASN A 589 -31.03 -9.74 -6.09
C ASN A 589 -30.29 -11.06 -6.23
N TRP A 590 -31.01 -12.04 -6.79
CA TRP A 590 -30.44 -13.27 -7.31
C TRP A 590 -30.84 -13.40 -8.76
N GLN A 591 -29.85 -13.49 -9.65
CA GLN A 591 -30.11 -13.41 -11.08
C GLN A 591 -29.25 -14.36 -11.90
N ARG A 592 -29.93 -15.15 -12.72
CA ARG A 592 -29.33 -15.91 -13.82
C ARG A 592 -29.48 -15.13 -15.13
N ASN A 593 -28.36 -14.78 -15.74
CA ASN A 593 -28.24 -13.95 -16.95
C ASN A 593 -28.22 -14.75 -18.26
N ALA A 594 -28.45 -16.06 -18.22
CA ALA A 594 -28.54 -16.92 -19.41
C ALA A 594 -29.93 -17.53 -19.59
N VAL A 595 -30.31 -17.67 -20.87
CA VAL A 595 -31.47 -18.44 -21.29
C VAL A 595 -31.21 -19.91 -20.97
N VAL A 596 -32.09 -20.55 -20.20
CA VAL A 596 -31.95 -21.98 -19.91
C VAL A 596 -32.41 -22.76 -21.14
N PRO A 597 -31.53 -23.59 -21.75
CA PRO A 597 -31.89 -24.41 -22.91
C PRO A 597 -33.05 -25.36 -22.56
N PRO A 598 -34.00 -25.65 -23.49
CA PRO A 598 -35.08 -26.61 -23.30
C PRO A 598 -34.57 -28.07 -23.32
N VAL A 599 -33.65 -28.40 -22.42
CA VAL A 599 -33.13 -29.74 -22.22
C VAL A 599 -33.82 -30.34 -20.99
N PRO A 600 -34.33 -31.59 -21.07
CA PRO A 600 -34.88 -32.25 -19.90
C PRO A 600 -33.84 -32.32 -18.80
N GLY A 601 -34.18 -31.85 -17.59
CA GLY A 601 -33.32 -32.06 -16.43
C GLY A 601 -33.15 -33.57 -16.17
N PRO A 602 -32.07 -34.00 -15.49
CA PRO A 602 -31.81 -35.42 -15.21
C PRO A 602 -32.89 -36.11 -14.37
N VAL A 603 -33.90 -35.36 -13.88
CA VAL A 603 -35.06 -35.86 -13.12
C VAL A 603 -36.37 -35.55 -13.87
N GLY A 604 -36.56 -36.15 -15.05
CA GLY A 604 -37.89 -36.35 -15.67
C GLY A 604 -38.75 -35.12 -16.03
N GLY A 605 -38.26 -33.89 -15.86
CA GLY A 605 -39.00 -32.67 -16.18
C GLY A 605 -38.88 -32.29 -17.66
N THR A 606 -40.02 -32.03 -18.31
CA THR A 606 -40.11 -31.67 -19.74
C THR A 606 -40.00 -30.17 -20.03
N SER A 607 -39.47 -29.35 -19.12
CA SER A 607 -39.40 -27.89 -19.30
C SER A 607 -38.07 -27.32 -18.78
N PRO A 608 -37.53 -26.26 -19.40
CA PRO A 608 -36.33 -25.58 -18.92
C PRO A 608 -36.63 -24.81 -17.64
N GLN A 609 -36.32 -25.43 -16.50
CA GLN A 609 -36.45 -24.86 -15.16
C GLN A 609 -35.13 -24.18 -14.79
N GLY A 610 -35.14 -23.21 -13.89
CA GLY A 610 -33.92 -22.53 -13.43
C GLY A 610 -33.95 -22.45 -11.92
N ASN A 611 -32.97 -23.06 -11.24
CA ASN A 611 -32.89 -23.03 -9.79
C ASN A 611 -32.02 -21.85 -9.32
N LEU A 612 -32.60 -20.88 -8.60
CA LEU A 612 -31.81 -19.76 -8.05
C LEU A 612 -30.97 -20.18 -6.85
N TYR A 613 -31.48 -21.07 -6.00
CA TYR A 613 -30.78 -21.51 -4.79
C TYR A 613 -31.14 -22.93 -4.34
N TYR A 614 -30.23 -23.59 -3.63
CA TYR A 614 -30.36 -24.98 -3.17
C TYR A 614 -30.09 -25.13 -1.66
N SER A 615 -30.84 -26.03 -0.99
CA SER A 615 -30.60 -26.47 0.41
C SER A 615 -31.33 -27.79 0.68
N MET A 616 -30.93 -28.51 1.73
CA MET A 616 -31.61 -29.73 2.21
C MET A 616 -32.48 -29.50 3.46
N ALA A 617 -32.49 -28.30 4.04
CA ALA A 617 -33.21 -27.98 5.28
C ALA A 617 -34.59 -27.34 5.06
N ARG A 618 -35.44 -27.41 6.10
CA ARG A 618 -36.72 -26.68 6.18
C ARG A 618 -36.40 -25.24 6.59
N SER A 619 -36.84 -24.29 5.78
CA SER A 619 -36.53 -22.85 5.89
C SER A 619 -35.12 -22.48 5.41
N ILE A 620 -35.04 -21.52 4.48
CA ILE A 620 -33.76 -21.12 3.84
C ILE A 620 -33.63 -19.62 3.83
N ILE A 621 -34.62 -18.91 3.30
CA ILE A 621 -34.61 -17.46 3.24
C ILE A 621 -35.67 -16.95 4.19
N GLY A 622 -35.28 -16.12 5.15
CA GLY A 622 -36.17 -15.36 6.00
C GLY A 622 -35.96 -13.86 5.77
N ALA A 623 -36.97 -13.14 5.28
CA ALA A 623 -36.94 -11.70 5.13
C ALA A 623 -37.92 -11.03 6.08
N SER A 624 -37.44 -10.04 6.84
CA SER A 624 -38.21 -9.27 7.81
C SER A 624 -37.60 -7.87 8.01
N GLY A 625 -38.12 -7.11 8.98
CA GLY A 625 -37.56 -5.79 9.36
C GLY A 625 -38.04 -4.61 8.51
N LYS A 626 -38.47 -4.84 7.25
CA LYS A 626 -39.08 -3.82 6.37
C LYS A 626 -40.23 -4.40 5.55
N LYS A 627 -40.97 -3.50 4.90
CA LYS A 627 -41.89 -3.84 3.81
C LYS A 627 -41.15 -3.85 2.48
N TYR A 628 -41.48 -4.78 1.60
CA TYR A 628 -40.78 -4.98 0.34
C TYR A 628 -41.68 -4.92 -0.90
N TYR A 629 -41.14 -4.36 -1.97
CA TYR A 629 -41.46 -4.76 -3.33
C TYR A 629 -40.73 -6.07 -3.64
N ILE A 630 -41.44 -7.04 -4.20
CA ILE A 630 -40.87 -8.31 -4.63
C ILE A 630 -41.15 -8.49 -6.11
N PHE A 631 -40.14 -8.78 -6.91
CA PHE A 631 -40.24 -8.98 -8.35
C PHE A 631 -39.68 -10.33 -8.76
N LYS A 632 -40.38 -11.03 -9.65
CA LYS A 632 -40.03 -12.36 -10.14
C LYS A 632 -40.01 -12.39 -11.67
N TRP A 633 -38.98 -13.03 -12.21
CA TRP A 633 -38.89 -13.37 -13.64
C TRP A 633 -38.74 -14.88 -13.79
N ASN A 634 -39.50 -15.45 -14.73
CA ASN A 634 -39.31 -16.82 -15.20
C ASN A 634 -38.52 -16.82 -16.52
N ASN A 635 -38.20 -18.03 -17.01
CA ASN A 635 -37.37 -18.22 -18.20
C ASN A 635 -37.87 -17.52 -19.48
N ALA A 636 -39.18 -17.34 -19.62
CA ALA A 636 -39.77 -16.72 -20.80
C ALA A 636 -39.75 -15.18 -20.79
N ASN A 637 -39.53 -14.54 -19.63
CA ASN A 637 -39.87 -13.13 -19.43
C ASN A 637 -38.69 -12.21 -19.09
N LEU A 638 -37.43 -12.67 -19.19
CA LEU A 638 -36.27 -11.77 -19.02
C LEU A 638 -36.17 -10.67 -20.11
N ASN A 639 -36.92 -10.77 -21.22
CA ASN A 639 -37.05 -9.75 -22.28
C ASN A 639 -35.72 -9.16 -22.79
N GLY A 640 -34.59 -9.86 -22.61
CA GLY A 640 -33.23 -9.38 -22.91
C GLY A 640 -32.80 -8.11 -22.18
N SER A 641 -33.62 -7.58 -21.26
CA SER A 641 -33.41 -6.27 -20.65
C SER A 641 -32.87 -6.46 -19.24
N ASN A 642 -31.54 -6.46 -19.12
CA ASN A 642 -30.84 -6.67 -17.85
C ASN A 642 -30.82 -5.38 -17.01
N TYR A 643 -31.99 -4.98 -16.48
CA TYR A 643 -32.07 -3.82 -15.59
C TYR A 643 -31.41 -4.15 -14.25
N THR A 644 -30.42 -3.36 -13.85
CA THR A 644 -29.79 -3.46 -12.52
C THR A 644 -30.37 -2.36 -11.63
N PHE A 645 -30.62 -2.68 -10.36
CA PHE A 645 -31.04 -1.65 -9.40
C PHE A 645 -29.90 -0.65 -9.19
N THR A 646 -30.22 0.64 -9.22
CA THR A 646 -29.25 1.70 -8.96
C THR A 646 -29.83 2.70 -7.98
N ASP A 647 -29.06 2.99 -6.93
CA ASP A 647 -29.38 3.94 -5.88
C ASP A 647 -28.54 5.23 -5.94
N THR A 648 -27.97 5.52 -7.11
CA THR A 648 -27.15 6.72 -7.36
C THR A 648 -27.91 8.04 -7.23
N SER A 649 -29.23 8.01 -7.44
CA SER A 649 -30.12 9.15 -7.21
C SER A 649 -31.54 8.67 -6.94
N SER A 650 -32.38 9.53 -6.38
CA SER A 650 -33.80 9.20 -6.14
C SER A 650 -34.57 8.93 -7.44
N ASP A 651 -34.26 9.67 -8.51
CA ASP A 651 -34.79 9.40 -9.86
C ASP A 651 -34.33 8.04 -10.40
N ALA A 652 -33.07 7.66 -10.14
CA ALA A 652 -32.53 6.37 -10.58
C ALA A 652 -33.18 5.19 -9.82
N ILE A 653 -33.49 5.38 -8.53
CA ILE A 653 -34.26 4.42 -7.73
C ILE A 653 -35.65 4.24 -8.34
N LYS A 654 -36.38 5.35 -8.55
CA LYS A 654 -37.71 5.33 -9.18
C LYS A 654 -37.69 4.63 -10.53
N GLN A 655 -36.73 4.98 -11.39
CA GLN A 655 -36.58 4.37 -12.70
C GLN A 655 -36.29 2.87 -12.61
N SER A 656 -35.50 2.43 -11.62
CA SER A 656 -35.24 1.00 -11.39
C SER A 656 -36.53 0.26 -11.04
N ILE A 657 -37.36 0.82 -10.16
CA ILE A 657 -38.67 0.25 -9.80
C ILE A 657 -39.62 0.20 -11.00
N ASP A 658 -39.72 1.29 -11.77
CA ASP A 658 -40.56 1.34 -12.97
C ASP A 658 -40.11 0.29 -14.01
N ASN A 659 -38.79 0.12 -14.19
CA ASN A 659 -38.22 -0.92 -15.06
C ASN A 659 -38.55 -2.33 -14.56
N PHE A 660 -38.49 -2.57 -13.25
CA PHE A 660 -38.83 -3.87 -12.67
C PHE A 660 -40.32 -4.19 -12.84
N LYS A 661 -41.23 -3.27 -12.50
CA LYS A 661 -42.67 -3.45 -12.71
C LYS A 661 -43.01 -3.78 -14.18
N ASN A 662 -42.35 -3.09 -15.10
CA ASN A 662 -42.58 -3.27 -16.53
C ASN A 662 -42.06 -4.60 -17.05
N SER A 663 -40.89 -5.07 -16.57
CA SER A 663 -40.22 -6.26 -17.09
C SER A 663 -40.52 -7.55 -16.33
N SER A 664 -40.87 -7.49 -15.05
CA SER A 664 -41.15 -8.68 -14.23
C SER A 664 -42.36 -9.43 -14.73
N TYR A 665 -42.31 -10.77 -14.60
CA TYR A 665 -43.46 -11.63 -14.84
C TYR A 665 -44.55 -11.38 -13.78
N GLU A 666 -44.14 -11.35 -12.53
CA GLU A 666 -44.99 -11.13 -11.36
C GLU A 666 -44.31 -10.18 -10.39
N TRP A 667 -45.09 -9.38 -9.67
CA TRP A 667 -44.58 -8.57 -8.59
C TRP A 667 -45.65 -8.27 -7.52
N TRP A 668 -45.18 -7.96 -6.31
CA TRP A 668 -45.95 -7.66 -5.11
C TRP A 668 -45.36 -6.45 -4.39
N SER A 669 -46.15 -5.79 -3.54
CA SER A 669 -45.67 -4.73 -2.64
C SER A 669 -46.28 -4.86 -1.25
N GLY A 670 -45.62 -4.25 -0.26
CA GLY A 670 -46.09 -4.23 1.12
C GLY A 670 -45.78 -5.49 1.93
N ILE A 671 -45.02 -6.45 1.38
CA ILE A 671 -44.66 -7.71 2.04
C ILE A 671 -43.78 -7.42 3.25
N ASP A 672 -44.24 -7.76 4.47
CA ASP A 672 -43.49 -7.52 5.72
C ASP A 672 -42.81 -8.77 6.30
N HIS A 673 -43.14 -9.95 5.75
CA HIS A 673 -42.44 -11.20 6.01
C HIS A 673 -42.45 -12.11 4.78
N LEU A 674 -41.30 -12.68 4.44
CA LEU A 674 -41.15 -13.74 3.45
C LEU A 674 -40.29 -14.85 4.04
N ALA A 675 -40.81 -16.06 4.13
CA ALA A 675 -40.04 -17.25 4.45
C ALA A 675 -40.11 -18.25 3.30
N THR A 676 -39.00 -18.92 2.97
CA THR A 676 -38.98 -19.99 1.95
C THR A 676 -38.64 -21.33 2.57
N SER A 677 -39.45 -22.36 2.34
CA SER A 677 -39.28 -23.67 2.97
C SER A 677 -39.16 -24.82 1.96
N TYR A 678 -38.43 -25.87 2.36
CA TYR A 678 -38.31 -27.10 1.57
C TYR A 678 -39.54 -27.98 1.72
N SER A 679 -40.23 -28.25 0.61
CA SER A 679 -41.42 -29.11 0.58
C SER A 679 -41.02 -30.59 0.54
N ARG A 680 -41.23 -31.30 1.66
CA ARG A 680 -41.00 -32.77 1.74
C ARG A 680 -42.22 -33.62 1.32
N LYS A 681 -43.34 -32.98 0.94
CA LYS A 681 -44.58 -33.70 0.59
C LYS A 681 -44.61 -34.16 -0.87
N GLY A 682 -43.72 -33.63 -1.72
CA GLY A 682 -43.43 -34.20 -3.02
C GLY A 682 -42.81 -35.59 -2.87
N ASN A 683 -43.30 -36.54 -3.66
CA ASN A 683 -42.87 -37.93 -3.68
C ASN A 683 -41.33 -38.06 -3.74
N ALA A 684 -40.72 -39.15 -3.29
CA ALA A 684 -39.26 -39.38 -3.40
C ALA A 684 -38.74 -39.39 -4.87
N ALA A 685 -39.64 -39.24 -5.84
CA ALA A 685 -39.37 -39.06 -7.27
C ALA A 685 -39.38 -37.58 -7.73
N GLU A 686 -39.81 -36.64 -6.89
CA GLU A 686 -39.75 -35.20 -7.18
C GLU A 686 -38.41 -34.66 -6.68
N ALA A 687 -37.61 -34.16 -7.64
CA ALA A 687 -36.34 -33.52 -7.39
C ALA A 687 -36.46 -32.41 -6.32
N PRO A 688 -35.41 -32.18 -5.51
CA PRO A 688 -35.39 -31.15 -4.47
C PRO A 688 -35.84 -29.80 -5.03
N GLY A 689 -36.89 -29.24 -4.44
CA GLY A 689 -37.46 -27.94 -4.79
C GLY A 689 -37.96 -27.25 -3.52
N HIS A 690 -37.74 -25.94 -3.46
CA HIS A 690 -38.24 -25.10 -2.37
C HIS A 690 -39.57 -24.52 -2.83
N ASP A 691 -40.64 -24.80 -2.09
CA ASP A 691 -41.95 -24.26 -2.40
C ASP A 691 -42.31 -23.27 -1.27
N VAL A 692 -42.66 -22.03 -1.63
CA VAL A 692 -43.14 -21.05 -0.64
C VAL A 692 -44.65 -21.20 -0.49
N SER A 693 -45.11 -21.55 0.71
CA SER A 693 -46.54 -21.58 1.00
C SER A 693 -47.05 -20.23 1.47
N ALA A 694 -48.35 -19.98 1.34
CA ALA A 694 -48.92 -18.71 1.78
C ALA A 694 -48.95 -18.50 3.30
N SER A 695 -48.78 -19.55 4.11
CA SER A 695 -48.56 -19.37 5.55
C SER A 695 -47.18 -18.80 5.88
N ASP A 696 -46.26 -18.82 4.90
CA ASP A 696 -44.88 -18.35 5.04
C ASP A 696 -44.73 -16.86 4.64
N ILE A 697 -45.84 -16.17 4.35
CA ILE A 697 -45.88 -14.76 3.89
C ILE A 697 -46.92 -13.97 4.70
N THR A 698 -46.56 -12.76 5.18
CA THR A 698 -47.51 -11.82 5.82
C THR A 698 -47.48 -10.42 5.19
N GLY A 699 -48.56 -9.64 5.40
CA GLY A 699 -48.56 -8.19 5.11
C GLY A 699 -49.26 -7.70 3.83
N VAL A 700 -50.10 -8.51 3.16
CA VAL A 700 -50.70 -8.12 1.86
C VAL A 700 -52.08 -7.47 1.99
N ASP A 701 -52.29 -6.33 1.31
CA ASP A 701 -53.61 -5.69 1.15
C ASP A 701 -54.18 -5.76 -0.29
N THR A 702 -53.39 -6.10 -1.33
CA THR A 702 -53.90 -6.24 -2.70
C THR A 702 -53.21 -7.33 -3.55
N THR A 703 -54.01 -7.93 -4.43
CA THR A 703 -53.63 -8.90 -5.48
C THR A 703 -52.65 -8.33 -6.52
N GLY A 704 -51.63 -9.13 -6.85
CA GLY A 704 -50.45 -8.83 -7.65
C GLY A 704 -50.71 -8.04 -8.93
N GLU A 705 -49.95 -6.95 -9.08
CA GLU A 705 -50.18 -5.94 -10.10
C GLU A 705 -49.77 -6.36 -11.53
N LYS A 706 -49.67 -7.68 -11.78
CA LYS A 706 -50.01 -8.27 -13.08
C LYS A 706 -50.96 -9.48 -12.96
N HIS A 707 -50.89 -10.38 -11.95
CA HIS A 707 -51.84 -11.53 -11.79
C HIS A 707 -52.04 -12.27 -10.40
N GLY A 708 -51.51 -11.91 -9.22
CA GLY A 708 -51.43 -12.90 -8.08
C GLY A 708 -52.02 -12.56 -6.70
N ILE A 709 -53.03 -13.31 -6.20
CA ILE A 709 -53.35 -13.39 -4.76
C ILE A 709 -52.21 -14.17 -4.07
N PRO A 710 -51.62 -13.74 -2.94
CA PRO A 710 -50.92 -14.66 -2.05
C PRO A 710 -51.97 -15.53 -1.36
N VAL A 711 -52.37 -16.65 -1.98
CA VAL A 711 -53.54 -17.41 -1.54
C VAL A 711 -53.23 -18.21 -0.29
N ASN A 712 -53.88 -17.90 0.83
CA ASN A 712 -53.90 -18.67 2.08
C ASN A 712 -54.50 -20.10 1.97
N LYS A 713 -54.42 -20.75 0.80
CA LYS A 713 -54.94 -22.10 0.55
C LYS A 713 -53.83 -22.97 -0.05
N PHE A 714 -53.29 -23.85 0.79
CA PHE A 714 -52.89 -25.17 0.29
C PHE A 714 -54.16 -25.85 -0.27
N SER A 715 -54.37 -25.72 -1.58
CA SER A 715 -55.23 -26.65 -2.31
C SER A 715 -54.51 -28.00 -2.35
N SER A 716 -55.21 -29.09 -2.06
CA SER A 716 -54.66 -30.45 -2.13
C SER A 716 -54.43 -30.96 -3.56
N THR A 717 -54.50 -30.09 -4.57
CA THR A 717 -54.30 -30.40 -5.99
C THR A 717 -53.09 -29.64 -6.56
N PRO A 718 -52.13 -30.32 -7.24
CA PRO A 718 -50.86 -29.75 -7.72
C PRO A 718 -50.92 -28.64 -8.80
N SER A 719 -52.11 -28.11 -9.15
CA SER A 719 -52.28 -27.26 -10.35
C SER A 719 -52.43 -25.76 -10.08
N ASP A 720 -52.46 -25.33 -8.81
CA ASP A 720 -52.86 -23.95 -8.44
C ASP A 720 -51.73 -23.19 -7.70
N ASP A 721 -50.48 -23.55 -7.96
CA ASP A 721 -49.31 -23.04 -7.26
C ASP A 721 -49.01 -21.58 -7.67
N THR A 722 -49.40 -20.64 -6.81
CA THR A 722 -49.30 -19.18 -7.03
C THR A 722 -48.33 -18.50 -6.06
N GLY A 723 -47.49 -19.29 -5.38
CA GLY A 723 -46.46 -18.82 -4.46
C GLY A 723 -45.14 -18.39 -5.12
N PHE A 724 -44.15 -18.03 -4.29
CA PHE A 724 -42.79 -17.80 -4.76
C PHE A 724 -42.10 -19.14 -5.02
N ASP A 725 -41.94 -19.50 -6.30
CA ASP A 725 -41.24 -20.73 -6.70
C ASP A 725 -39.84 -20.41 -7.26
N PRO A 726 -38.76 -20.61 -6.50
CA PRO A 726 -37.37 -20.44 -6.96
C PRO A 726 -36.91 -21.50 -7.99
N LYS A 727 -37.60 -22.64 -8.12
CA LYS A 727 -37.27 -23.72 -9.08
C LYS A 727 -37.59 -23.33 -10.53
N ASN A 728 -38.57 -22.45 -10.72
CA ASN A 728 -39.02 -21.96 -12.02
C ASN A 728 -38.67 -20.48 -12.27
N SER A 729 -37.75 -19.92 -11.48
CA SER A 729 -37.38 -18.50 -11.54
C SER A 729 -35.96 -18.30 -12.07
N GLN A 730 -35.77 -17.32 -12.94
CA GLN A 730 -34.44 -16.86 -13.38
C GLN A 730 -33.94 -15.64 -12.62
N ARG A 731 -34.86 -14.90 -11.99
CA ARG A 731 -34.51 -13.75 -11.17
C ARG A 731 -35.54 -13.52 -10.08
N LEU A 732 -35.04 -13.23 -8.89
CA LEU A 732 -35.80 -12.70 -7.77
C LEU A 732 -35.14 -11.42 -7.29
N VAL A 733 -35.94 -10.36 -7.12
CA VAL A 733 -35.51 -9.08 -6.56
C VAL A 733 -36.42 -8.70 -5.39
N LEU A 734 -35.82 -8.26 -4.29
CA LEU A 734 -36.49 -7.57 -3.19
C LEU A 734 -35.96 -6.13 -3.14
N VAL A 735 -36.86 -5.14 -3.05
CA VAL A 735 -36.51 -3.73 -2.81
C VAL A 735 -37.37 -3.21 -1.66
N ALA A 736 -36.77 -2.61 -0.63
CA ALA A 736 -37.54 -2.03 0.46
C ALA A 736 -38.52 -0.95 -0.06
N THR A 737 -39.72 -0.84 0.52
CA THR A 737 -40.70 0.19 0.10
C THR A 737 -40.34 1.59 0.61
N ILE A 738 -39.40 1.69 1.55
CA ILE A 738 -38.76 2.93 1.98
C ILE A 738 -37.27 2.60 2.15
N ILE A 739 -36.41 3.38 1.51
CA ILE A 739 -34.96 3.21 1.55
C ILE A 739 -34.36 4.37 2.36
N PRO A 740 -33.97 4.13 3.62
CA PRO A 740 -33.02 4.98 4.31
C PRO A 740 -31.74 5.13 3.50
N THR A 741 -31.29 6.36 3.35
CA THR A 741 -30.01 6.68 2.71
C THR A 741 -29.30 7.71 3.57
N GLN A 742 -27.97 7.69 3.53
CA GLN A 742 -27.17 8.72 4.17
C GLN A 742 -26.16 9.30 3.20
N VAL A 743 -25.80 10.55 3.43
CA VAL A 743 -24.75 11.26 2.69
C VAL A 743 -23.70 11.70 3.67
N ASP A 744 -22.49 11.16 3.52
CA ASP A 744 -21.34 11.45 4.37
C ASP A 744 -20.38 12.41 3.64
N ASP A 745 -20.06 13.54 4.28
CA ASP A 745 -18.96 14.44 3.92
C ASP A 745 -17.82 14.24 4.92
N THR A 746 -16.77 13.52 4.50
CA THR A 746 -15.65 13.12 5.36
C THR A 746 -14.39 13.89 4.98
N GLN A 747 -13.74 14.49 5.98
CA GLN A 747 -12.45 15.16 5.84
C GLN A 747 -11.45 14.64 6.86
N GLN A 748 -10.21 14.47 6.42
CA GLN A 748 -9.09 14.13 7.29
C GLN A 748 -8.14 15.33 7.39
N THR A 749 -7.71 15.64 8.61
CA THR A 749 -6.77 16.73 8.91
C THR A 749 -5.55 16.18 9.64
N GLU A 750 -4.39 16.80 9.39
CA GLU A 750 -3.14 16.46 10.06
C GLU A 750 -2.88 17.38 11.25
N ASP A 751 -2.43 16.81 12.37
CA ASP A 751 -1.80 17.51 13.49
C ASP A 751 -0.29 17.24 13.42
N PRO A 752 0.51 18.15 12.83
CA PRO A 752 1.92 17.91 12.57
C PRO A 752 2.72 17.73 13.86
N TYR A 753 3.64 16.76 13.85
CA TYR A 753 4.55 16.55 14.98
C TYR A 753 5.54 17.72 15.10
N GLN A 754 6.09 17.90 16.29
CA GLN A 754 7.13 18.89 16.56
C GLN A 754 8.50 18.21 16.69
N VAL A 755 9.57 18.89 16.28
CA VAL A 755 10.95 18.41 16.48
C VAL A 755 11.51 18.98 17.77
N GLN A 756 11.92 18.11 18.69
CA GLN A 756 12.54 18.46 19.96
C GLN A 756 14.02 18.06 19.93
N VAL A 757 14.89 19.07 19.89
CA VAL A 757 16.35 18.88 19.94
C VAL A 757 16.85 19.16 21.36
N LYS A 758 17.56 18.19 21.95
CA LYS A 758 18.20 18.32 23.26
C LYS A 758 19.71 18.37 23.13
N TYR A 759 20.33 19.40 23.69
CA TYR A 759 21.79 19.48 23.75
C TYR A 759 22.32 18.68 24.95
N VAL A 760 23.28 17.78 24.72
CA VAL A 760 23.86 16.92 25.76
C VAL A 760 25.40 16.93 25.73
N ASP A 761 26.01 16.97 26.92
CA ASP A 761 27.46 17.12 27.12
C ASP A 761 28.24 15.80 26.94
N ASN A 762 27.56 14.66 26.91
CA ASN A 762 28.14 13.31 26.90
C ASN A 762 28.23 12.68 25.50
N LEU A 763 27.77 13.38 24.46
CA LEU A 763 27.97 12.97 23.07
C LEU A 763 29.29 13.58 22.56
N ALA A 764 30.01 12.84 21.71
CA ALA A 764 31.23 13.35 21.09
C ALA A 764 30.91 14.60 20.23
N PRO A 765 31.84 15.56 20.07
CA PRO A 765 31.60 16.74 19.24
C PRO A 765 31.12 16.36 17.83
N GLY A 766 29.96 16.86 17.42
CA GLY A 766 29.32 16.57 16.13
C GLY A 766 28.41 15.34 16.13
N GLN A 767 28.33 14.60 17.23
CA GLN A 767 27.46 13.42 17.34
C GLN A 767 26.01 13.84 17.63
N ALA A 768 25.09 13.25 16.88
CA ALA A 768 23.65 13.32 17.12
C ALA A 768 23.10 11.91 17.37
N GLU A 769 22.08 11.81 18.22
CA GLU A 769 21.38 10.57 18.53
C GLU A 769 19.88 10.81 18.38
N LEU A 770 19.23 10.10 17.44
CA LEU A 770 17.78 10.10 17.30
C LEU A 770 17.20 9.14 18.35
N HIS A 771 16.46 9.67 19.32
CA HIS A 771 15.80 8.86 20.34
C HIS A 771 14.40 8.43 19.94
N GLN A 772 13.72 9.24 19.12
CA GLN A 772 12.36 8.96 18.68
C GLN A 772 12.05 9.68 17.37
N LYS A 773 11.58 8.95 16.36
CA LYS A 773 11.13 9.54 15.09
C LYS A 773 9.73 10.16 15.21
N GLY A 774 9.56 11.34 14.62
CA GLY A 774 8.28 12.05 14.57
C GLY A 774 7.20 11.34 13.75
N ILE A 775 5.93 11.45 14.16
CA ILE A 775 4.75 10.96 13.42
C ILE A 775 3.62 11.99 13.55
N ASN A 776 3.06 12.46 12.43
CA ASN A 776 1.89 13.35 12.42
C ASN A 776 0.67 12.62 13.00
N GLY A 777 -0.09 13.32 13.83
CA GLY A 777 -1.41 12.88 14.25
C GLY A 777 -2.43 13.12 13.14
N LEU A 778 -3.48 12.31 13.10
CA LEU A 778 -4.52 12.35 12.08
C LEU A 778 -5.88 12.29 12.75
N VAL A 779 -6.77 13.16 12.31
CA VAL A 779 -8.15 13.25 12.79
C VAL A 779 -9.08 13.22 11.59
N ARG A 780 -10.13 12.41 11.66
CA ARG A 780 -11.21 12.35 10.67
C ARG A 780 -12.45 13.01 11.24
N THR A 781 -13.09 13.88 10.46
CA THR A 781 -14.40 14.45 10.76
C THR A 781 -15.37 14.07 9.65
N THR A 782 -16.48 13.44 10.02
CA THR A 782 -17.55 13.04 9.10
C THR A 782 -18.82 13.79 9.47
N LYS A 783 -19.42 14.47 8.49
CA LYS A 783 -20.75 15.08 8.59
C LYS A 783 -21.73 14.21 7.81
N THR A 784 -22.75 13.69 8.49
CA THR A 784 -23.75 12.82 7.88
C THR A 784 -25.09 13.54 7.79
N THR A 785 -25.78 13.39 6.67
CA THR A 785 -27.20 13.75 6.53
C THR A 785 -28.02 12.51 6.19
N TYR A 786 -29.07 12.27 6.95
CA TYR A 786 -29.96 11.12 6.80
C TYR A 786 -31.21 11.48 6.00
N TYR A 787 -31.61 10.59 5.10
CA TYR A 787 -32.79 10.74 4.25
C TYR A 787 -33.59 9.44 4.20
N ASN A 788 -34.89 9.56 3.92
CA ASN A 788 -35.74 8.47 3.47
C ASN A 788 -36.12 8.70 2.01
N VAL A 789 -35.94 7.69 1.17
CA VAL A 789 -36.37 7.70 -0.23
C VAL A 789 -37.53 6.73 -0.41
N ASP A 790 -38.65 7.20 -0.94
CA ASP A 790 -39.73 6.34 -1.43
C ASP A 790 -39.40 5.86 -2.85
N PRO A 791 -39.15 4.55 -3.06
CA PRO A 791 -38.77 4.05 -4.38
C PRO A 791 -39.88 4.12 -5.43
N ALA A 792 -41.15 4.24 -5.04
CA ALA A 792 -42.25 4.36 -6.00
C ALA A 792 -42.32 5.75 -6.64
N THR A 793 -42.03 6.78 -5.86
CA THR A 793 -42.17 8.19 -6.27
C THR A 793 -40.83 8.86 -6.54
N GLY A 794 -39.73 8.32 -6.01
CA GLY A 794 -38.44 8.99 -5.97
C GLY A 794 -38.42 10.17 -4.99
N GLU A 795 -39.42 10.31 -4.11
CA GLU A 795 -39.43 11.38 -3.12
C GLU A 795 -38.33 11.16 -2.09
N LYS A 796 -37.45 12.16 -1.93
CA LYS A 796 -36.34 12.16 -0.97
C LYS A 796 -36.63 13.16 0.15
N THR A 797 -36.81 12.66 1.36
CA THR A 797 -37.13 13.46 2.55
C THR A 797 -36.02 13.36 3.60
N ILE A 798 -35.74 14.43 4.35
CA ILE A 798 -34.78 14.37 5.46
C ILE A 798 -35.39 13.52 6.58
N ASP A 799 -34.62 12.56 7.09
CA ASP A 799 -35.02 11.75 8.23
C ASP A 799 -34.71 12.49 9.54
N THR A 800 -35.65 13.32 9.99
CA THR A 800 -35.51 14.12 11.22
C THR A 800 -35.50 13.28 12.50
N SER A 801 -35.73 11.97 12.43
CA SER A 801 -35.65 11.06 13.58
C SER A 801 -34.22 10.66 13.94
N LYS A 802 -33.25 10.91 13.05
CA LYS A 802 -31.82 10.60 13.25
C LYS A 802 -30.99 11.87 13.46
N GLY A 803 -30.00 11.80 14.36
CA GLY A 803 -29.12 12.93 14.65
C GLY A 803 -29.85 14.15 15.24
N ILE A 804 -29.33 15.35 14.96
CA ILE A 804 -29.98 16.63 15.25
C ILE A 804 -30.65 17.11 13.96
N ASP A 805 -31.97 17.00 13.90
CA ASP A 805 -32.80 17.36 12.74
C ASP A 805 -32.36 16.69 11.41
N GLY A 806 -31.92 15.42 11.47
CA GLY A 806 -31.46 14.67 10.29
C GLY A 806 -29.96 14.77 10.01
N HIS A 807 -29.17 15.38 10.90
CA HIS A 807 -27.74 15.59 10.71
C HIS A 807 -26.90 15.10 11.90
N SER A 808 -25.70 14.58 11.64
CA SER A 808 -24.72 14.27 12.69
C SER A 808 -23.29 14.66 12.29
N VAL A 809 -22.44 14.89 13.28
CA VAL A 809 -21.01 15.15 13.10
C VAL A 809 -20.22 14.26 14.04
N THR A 810 -19.33 13.46 13.48
CA THR A 810 -18.46 12.55 14.24
C THR A 810 -17.00 12.92 13.99
N THR A 811 -16.20 12.99 15.05
CA THR A 811 -14.76 13.23 14.98
C THR A 811 -14.01 12.07 15.61
N THR A 812 -13.13 11.43 14.84
CA THR A 812 -12.35 10.26 15.25
C THR A 812 -10.85 10.59 15.17
N VAL A 813 -10.13 10.39 16.27
CA VAL A 813 -8.67 10.47 16.29
C VAL A 813 -8.11 9.15 15.75
N LEU A 814 -7.57 9.17 14.53
CA LEU A 814 -7.01 7.98 13.87
C LEU A 814 -5.69 7.59 14.51
N ASN A 815 -4.83 8.58 14.78
CA ASN A 815 -3.64 8.42 15.60
C ASN A 815 -3.27 9.75 16.28
N LYS A 816 -2.51 9.65 17.37
CA LYS A 816 -1.97 10.81 18.08
C LYS A 816 -0.62 11.20 17.50
N LYS A 817 -0.35 12.52 17.40
CA LYS A 817 0.98 12.97 17.04
C LYS A 817 2.02 12.47 18.03
N ARG A 818 3.22 12.19 17.52
CA ARG A 818 4.39 11.82 18.29
C ARG A 818 5.53 12.71 17.86
N ASP A 819 5.99 13.57 18.75
CA ASP A 819 7.09 14.49 18.48
C ASP A 819 8.39 13.75 18.20
N GLU A 820 9.21 14.30 17.32
CA GLU A 820 10.56 13.82 17.11
C GLU A 820 11.45 14.26 18.28
N ARG A 821 12.31 13.35 18.76
CA ARG A 821 13.25 13.65 19.84
C ARG A 821 14.64 13.23 19.43
N SER A 822 15.55 14.20 19.40
CA SER A 822 16.95 14.00 19.04
C SER A 822 17.84 14.68 20.06
N SER A 823 18.97 14.06 20.40
CA SER A 823 20.02 14.71 21.15
C SER A 823 21.18 15.09 20.23
N ILE A 824 21.80 16.24 20.47
CA ILE A 824 22.99 16.70 19.74
C ILE A 824 24.05 17.09 20.75
N SER A 825 25.32 16.79 20.45
CA SER A 825 26.45 17.21 21.28
C SER A 825 26.49 18.72 21.46
N VAL A 826 26.74 19.19 22.69
CA VAL A 826 27.07 20.60 22.90
C VAL A 826 28.54 20.80 22.55
N SER A 827 28.83 21.56 21.50
CA SER A 827 30.19 22.05 21.29
C SER A 827 30.54 22.99 22.44
N LYS A 828 31.22 22.47 23.47
CA LYS A 828 32.04 23.32 24.34
C LYS A 828 33.28 23.66 23.55
N ALA A 829 33.19 24.67 22.67
CA ALA A 829 34.38 25.35 22.20
C ALA A 829 35.19 25.76 23.44
N PRO A 830 36.46 25.37 23.59
CA PRO A 830 37.29 25.92 24.65
C PRO A 830 37.41 27.42 24.36
N ARG A 831 36.74 28.25 25.16
CA ARG A 831 36.97 29.68 25.17
C ARG A 831 38.39 29.91 25.70
N LEU A 832 39.37 29.95 24.80
CA LEU A 832 40.65 30.57 25.08
C LEU A 832 40.43 32.08 25.02
N ILE A 833 39.97 32.67 26.12
CA ILE A 833 40.02 34.12 26.30
C ILE A 833 41.48 34.47 26.61
N ILE A 834 42.28 34.71 25.57
CA ILE A 834 43.54 35.44 25.74
C ILE A 834 43.15 36.92 25.94
N THR A 835 43.11 37.36 27.19
CA THR A 835 43.13 38.80 27.47
C THR A 835 44.58 39.28 27.38
N ILE A 836 44.97 39.87 26.25
CA ILE A 836 46.21 40.64 26.17
C ILE A 836 45.93 42.04 26.73
N LYS A 837 46.35 42.28 27.98
CA LYS A 837 46.62 43.64 28.48
C LYS A 837 48.13 43.87 28.43
N ALA A 838 48.51 44.97 27.81
CA ALA A 838 49.90 45.36 27.61
C ALA A 838 50.64 45.62 28.94
N GLY A 839 51.87 45.10 29.01
CA GLY A 839 52.99 45.68 29.77
C GLY A 839 53.10 45.37 31.27
N MET A 840 53.95 44.39 31.63
CA MET A 840 54.99 44.51 32.67
C MET A 840 55.78 43.19 32.82
N GLN A 841 57.11 43.30 32.86
CA GLN A 841 58.09 42.23 33.14
C GLN A 841 57.89 41.65 34.55
N ILE A 842 57.94 40.31 34.71
CA ILE A 842 58.57 39.65 35.88
C ILE A 842 59.20 38.30 35.45
N THR A 843 60.44 38.12 35.89
CA THR A 843 61.40 37.04 35.71
C THR A 843 60.93 35.68 36.24
N MET A 844 61.22 34.59 35.52
CA MET A 844 61.05 33.21 36.01
C MET A 844 62.07 32.85 37.10
N PRO A 845 61.71 31.97 38.03
CA PRO A 845 62.50 30.76 38.15
C PRO A 845 61.65 29.48 38.15
N SER A 846 62.28 28.46 37.56
CA SER A 846 61.91 27.06 37.46
C SER A 846 61.44 26.40 38.77
N ARG A 847 60.40 25.57 38.71
CA ARG A 847 60.52 24.10 38.64
C ARG A 847 59.14 23.44 38.61
N PHE A 848 59.07 22.39 37.80
CA PHE A 848 58.00 21.40 37.68
C PHE A 848 57.64 20.76 39.03
N GLU A 849 56.34 20.61 39.28
CA GLU A 849 55.68 19.32 39.52
C GLU A 849 54.27 19.34 38.91
#